data_AF-A0A1V2LL59-F1
#
_entry.id   AF-A0A1V2LL59-F1
#
_cell.length_a   1.000
_cell.length_b   1.000
_cell.length_c   1.000
_cell.angle_alpha   90.00
_cell.angle_beta   90.00
_cell.angle_gamma   90.00
#
_symmetry.space_group_name_H-M   'P 1'
#
loop_
_entity.id
_entity.type
_entity.pdbx_description
1 polymer ?
#
loop_
_entity_poly.entity_id
_entity_poly.type
_entity_poly.pdbx_seq_one_letter_code
_entity_poly.pdbx_strand_id
1 'polypeptide(L)'
;MSLVKLANVCAHLQNVSMARVPLAAIPYTRLHLQIALGLHKEGFISTLQRGSTAGPDITPVEVTPDNIATRRLWLGMKYRQGKPVLSKFQLISKPNRRVYANADELKEFASGQRFRFVKPLMPGEIVFVRPKGSKEVINLHEAVKKQVDAELLCRSNYQREKSMAALVLDGVVKRWNGETRHPKESQGFQESRLSSKINEFSNDGKRQVQVAAFDLDDTLIRNKSGFKFARSPDDWKWFNEHVPRKVKEWTRESPNRIIAIFTNQGAVTNIVPPGKPSLSFNKLVARLKLITKELDDLPLVVYASTRKSSTDKKKGLGSDDKLHETYRKPGIGMWKQLLVDIGDVDISNSFFVGDAAGRDGDFSDSDRKFAETVATLLLSLHEYFTVFPTTDEVVDIISNVFLSLLRWQSNMSLPHTFDELVPLAVIGGTGLYKLDSLEPVAKLTISTPWGQPSSPITISKTATGLPIAFLARHGQTHDLLPTDVPSQANIAALKSLGVKIIIAFSAVGSLQEHIRPRDFVIPNQVIDRTKGIRKSTFFERGFVAHAGFGDPFDNRIAKIIAETCENCLVNEDGVADKKHRLHSKYTDGKDLTLICMEGPAFSTRAESKLYKSWGGSVINMSCIPESKLAREAEISYQMICMSTDYDAWREDEEPVTVETVVGNLNANSRNAHIIAEKLIEVLEPKIKSGEIGNDLQGSMKMAISTAPHGRDKKVMEKMHYLFPGYWPLDESTR
;
A
#
# COMPACT_ATOMS: atom_id res chain seq x y z
N MET A 1 -8.34 43.79 -1.15
CA MET A 1 -8.29 42.80 -2.25
C MET A 1 -9.70 42.42 -2.67
N SER A 2 -9.98 42.39 -3.97
CA SER A 2 -11.34 42.34 -4.51
C SER A 2 -11.89 40.92 -4.59
N LEU A 3 -13.04 40.68 -3.95
CA LEU A 3 -13.82 39.44 -4.08
C LEU A 3 -14.26 39.17 -5.53
N VAL A 4 -14.31 40.21 -6.38
CA VAL A 4 -14.56 40.07 -7.83
C VAL A 4 -13.43 39.29 -8.50
N LYS A 5 -12.17 39.57 -8.15
CA LYS A 5 -11.02 38.85 -8.71
C LYS A 5 -11.01 37.38 -8.26
N LEU A 6 -11.39 37.13 -7.01
CA LEU A 6 -11.53 35.76 -6.51
C LEU A 6 -12.68 35.01 -7.20
N ALA A 7 -13.82 35.67 -7.44
CA ALA A 7 -14.92 35.08 -8.21
C ALA A 7 -14.48 34.60 -9.59
N ASN A 8 -13.69 35.43 -10.30
CA ASN A 8 -13.14 35.10 -11.61
C ASN A 8 -12.18 33.92 -11.55
N VAL A 9 -11.33 33.84 -10.51
CA VAL A 9 -10.44 32.68 -10.29
C VAL A 9 -11.25 31.41 -10.00
N CYS A 10 -12.29 31.49 -9.16
CA CYS A 10 -13.16 30.35 -8.89
C CYS A 10 -13.81 29.81 -10.17
N ALA A 11 -14.38 30.69 -10.99
CA ALA A 11 -14.98 30.32 -12.26
C ALA A 11 -13.95 29.78 -13.26
N HIS A 12 -12.78 30.44 -13.38
CA HIS A 12 -11.72 30.02 -14.29
C HIS A 12 -11.19 28.63 -13.94
N LEU A 13 -10.83 28.37 -12.68
CA LEU A 13 -10.32 27.06 -12.25
C LEU A 13 -11.38 25.96 -12.41
N GLN A 14 -12.65 26.25 -12.14
CA GLN A 14 -13.73 25.30 -12.39
C GLN A 14 -13.85 25.00 -13.89
N ASN A 15 -13.79 26.00 -14.77
CA ASN A 15 -13.88 25.81 -16.22
C ASN A 15 -12.69 25.04 -16.78
N VAL A 16 -11.46 25.39 -16.36
CA VAL A 16 -10.22 24.67 -16.74
C VAL A 16 -10.31 23.20 -16.30
N SER A 17 -10.78 22.93 -15.07
CA SER A 17 -10.90 21.57 -14.57
C SER A 17 -11.96 20.78 -15.33
N MET A 18 -13.10 21.39 -15.65
CA MET A 18 -14.14 20.76 -16.48
C MET A 18 -13.70 20.52 -17.93
N ALA A 19 -12.88 21.42 -18.49
CA ALA A 19 -12.28 21.29 -19.81
C ALA A 19 -11.08 20.32 -19.86
N ARG A 20 -10.72 19.71 -18.72
CA ARG A 20 -9.61 18.76 -18.58
C ARG A 20 -8.24 19.33 -19.00
N VAL A 21 -8.07 20.63 -18.86
CA VAL A 21 -6.79 21.28 -19.14
C VAL A 21 -5.82 20.96 -18.00
N PRO A 22 -4.61 20.46 -18.29
CA PRO A 22 -3.68 19.96 -17.27
C PRO A 22 -3.06 21.07 -16.42
N LEU A 23 -3.03 22.32 -16.92
CA LEU A 23 -2.35 23.42 -16.27
C LEU A 23 -3.18 24.71 -16.37
N ALA A 24 -3.39 25.40 -15.25
CA ALA A 24 -4.17 26.64 -15.18
C ALA A 24 -3.28 27.84 -14.81
N ALA A 25 -3.48 28.99 -15.43
CA ALA A 25 -2.79 30.22 -15.07
C ALA A 25 -3.76 31.22 -14.42
N ILE A 26 -3.48 31.68 -13.20
CA ILE A 26 -4.27 32.69 -12.50
C ILE A 26 -3.41 33.91 -12.13
N PRO A 27 -3.98 35.14 -12.03
CA PRO A 27 -3.22 36.33 -11.65
C PRO A 27 -2.54 36.17 -10.29
N TYR A 28 -1.26 36.55 -10.21
CA TYR A 28 -0.51 36.51 -8.96
C TYR A 28 -1.01 37.59 -7.98
N THR A 29 -1.58 37.17 -6.86
CA THR A 29 -1.89 38.03 -5.70
C THR A 29 -1.65 37.23 -4.42
N ARG A 30 -1.40 37.91 -3.29
CA ARG A 30 -1.24 37.24 -1.99
C ARG A 30 -2.46 36.38 -1.62
N LEU A 31 -3.67 36.86 -1.93
CA LEU A 31 -4.91 36.11 -1.72
C LEU A 31 -4.97 34.83 -2.57
N HIS A 32 -4.70 34.93 -3.87
CA HIS A 32 -4.74 33.77 -4.76
C HIS A 32 -3.65 32.76 -4.41
N LEU A 33 -2.46 33.21 -4.01
CA LEU A 33 -1.38 32.34 -3.57
C LEU A 33 -1.77 31.54 -2.33
N GLN A 34 -2.37 32.18 -1.32
CA GLN A 34 -2.81 31.48 -0.10
C GLN A 34 -3.90 30.45 -0.38
N ILE A 35 -4.87 30.78 -1.25
CA ILE A 35 -5.91 29.84 -1.67
C ILE A 35 -5.33 28.69 -2.50
N ALA A 36 -4.41 28.96 -3.43
CA ALA A 36 -3.76 27.94 -4.24
C ALA A 36 -2.87 27.01 -3.39
N LEU A 37 -2.14 27.55 -2.41
CA LEU A 37 -1.38 26.76 -1.44
C LEU A 37 -2.31 25.88 -0.60
N GLY A 38 -3.45 26.42 -0.17
CA GLY A 38 -4.48 25.64 0.52
C GLY A 38 -4.99 24.50 -0.36
N LEU A 39 -5.34 24.78 -1.62
CA LEU A 39 -5.79 23.73 -2.57
C LEU A 39 -4.72 22.66 -2.80
N HIS A 40 -3.44 23.04 -2.85
CA HIS A 40 -2.33 22.10 -3.00
C HIS A 40 -2.18 21.22 -1.75
N LYS A 41 -2.19 21.82 -0.56
CA LYS A 41 -2.08 21.12 0.73
C LYS A 41 -3.22 20.13 0.94
N GLU A 42 -4.43 20.49 0.54
CA GLU A 42 -5.63 19.65 0.60
C GLU A 42 -5.74 18.67 -0.59
N GLY A 43 -4.74 18.63 -1.48
CA GLY A 43 -4.64 17.64 -2.56
C GLY A 43 -5.58 17.85 -3.75
N PHE A 44 -6.16 19.05 -3.90
CA PHE A 44 -7.04 19.41 -5.02
C PHE A 44 -6.29 19.73 -6.32
N ILE A 45 -5.05 20.20 -6.22
CA ILE A 45 -4.13 20.47 -7.34
C ILE A 45 -2.81 19.74 -7.10
N SER A 46 -2.10 19.37 -8.17
CA SER A 46 -0.86 18.57 -8.11
C SER A 46 0.40 19.41 -7.96
N THR A 47 0.43 20.62 -8.52
CA THR A 47 1.59 21.50 -8.48
C THR A 47 1.18 22.97 -8.39
N LEU A 48 2.06 23.82 -7.85
CA LEU A 48 1.90 25.26 -7.78
C LEU A 48 3.24 25.96 -8.04
N GLN A 49 3.31 26.76 -9.11
CA GLN A 49 4.54 27.46 -9.51
C GLN A 49 4.24 28.93 -9.85
N ARG A 50 5.21 29.82 -9.64
CA ARG A 50 5.12 31.23 -10.10
C ARG A 50 5.55 31.31 -11.57
N GLY A 51 5.03 32.29 -12.30
CA GLY A 51 5.31 32.45 -13.71
C GLY A 51 4.89 33.80 -14.27
N SER A 52 4.99 33.94 -15.58
CA SER A 52 4.42 35.05 -16.34
C SER A 52 3.21 34.59 -17.16
N THR A 53 2.68 35.44 -18.02
CA THR A 53 1.68 35.06 -19.03
C THR A 53 2.19 34.05 -20.05
N ALA A 54 3.51 33.94 -20.23
CA ALA A 54 4.13 33.02 -21.18
C ALA A 54 4.30 31.59 -20.62
N GLY A 55 4.39 31.43 -19.30
CA GLY A 55 4.65 30.12 -18.70
C GLY A 55 5.12 30.20 -17.24
N PRO A 56 5.26 29.05 -16.57
CA PRO A 56 5.93 28.95 -15.26
C PRO A 56 7.38 29.40 -15.36
N ASP A 57 7.92 30.05 -14.32
CA ASP A 57 9.33 30.47 -14.35
C ASP A 57 10.25 29.28 -14.13
N ILE A 58 11.30 29.20 -14.94
CA ILE A 58 12.39 28.22 -14.77
C ILE A 58 13.32 28.67 -13.63
N THR A 59 13.54 29.97 -13.49
CA THR A 59 14.33 30.59 -12.42
C THR A 59 13.45 31.56 -11.62
N PRO A 60 13.63 31.69 -10.29
CA PRO A 60 12.81 32.60 -9.50
C PRO A 60 12.93 34.06 -9.99
N VAL A 61 11.81 34.64 -10.42
CA VAL A 61 11.75 36.06 -10.82
C VAL A 61 11.13 36.89 -9.70
N GLU A 62 11.85 37.94 -9.28
CA GLU A 62 11.36 38.89 -8.28
C GLU A 62 10.18 39.71 -8.82
N VAL A 63 9.22 39.99 -7.94
CA VAL A 63 8.00 40.72 -8.32
C VAL A 63 8.25 42.22 -8.15
N THR A 64 8.25 42.95 -9.25
CA THR A 64 8.46 44.41 -9.29
C THR A 64 7.18 45.13 -9.75
N PRO A 65 7.05 46.45 -9.53
CA PRO A 65 5.94 47.25 -10.05
C PRO A 65 5.76 47.13 -11.58
N ASP A 66 6.85 46.95 -12.32
CA ASP A 66 6.84 46.86 -13.79
C ASP A 66 6.34 45.51 -14.29
N ASN A 67 6.57 44.42 -13.54
CA ASN A 67 6.24 43.07 -13.98
C ASN A 67 4.96 42.50 -13.35
N ILE A 68 4.45 43.06 -12.25
CA ILE A 68 3.33 42.53 -11.46
C ILE A 68 2.08 42.21 -12.30
N ALA A 69 1.80 43.00 -13.34
CA ALA A 69 0.64 42.80 -14.22
C ALA A 69 0.72 41.50 -15.04
N THR A 70 1.92 41.07 -15.39
CA THR A 70 2.18 39.84 -16.17
C THR A 70 2.35 38.61 -15.29
N ARG A 71 2.58 38.77 -13.98
CA ARG A 71 2.82 37.64 -13.07
C ARG A 71 1.59 36.76 -12.90
N ARG A 72 1.81 35.44 -12.94
CA ARG A 72 0.81 34.38 -12.82
C ARG A 72 1.24 33.34 -11.78
N LEU A 73 0.25 32.64 -11.26
CA LEU A 73 0.41 31.36 -10.59
C LEU A 73 -0.05 30.28 -11.58
N TRP A 74 0.81 29.30 -11.80
CA TRP A 74 0.55 28.13 -12.63
C TRP A 74 0.22 26.94 -11.73
N LEU A 75 -0.98 26.39 -11.91
CA LEU A 75 -1.55 25.33 -11.07
C LEU A 75 -1.69 24.04 -11.89
N GLY A 76 -1.06 22.96 -11.45
CA GLY A 76 -1.25 21.62 -12.00
C GLY A 76 -2.62 21.07 -11.62
N MET A 77 -3.50 20.88 -12.60
CA MET A 77 -4.85 20.39 -12.36
C MET A 77 -4.82 18.87 -12.17
N LYS A 78 -5.49 18.38 -11.13
CA LYS A 78 -5.49 16.96 -10.77
C LYS A 78 -6.72 16.24 -11.32
N TYR A 79 -6.51 15.07 -11.92
CA TYR A 79 -7.55 14.21 -12.47
C TYR A 79 -7.39 12.79 -11.92
N ARG A 80 -8.50 12.13 -11.62
CA ARG A 80 -8.51 10.72 -11.20
C ARG A 80 -9.43 9.95 -12.14
N GLN A 81 -8.90 8.93 -12.81
CA GLN A 81 -9.65 8.14 -13.80
C GLN A 81 -10.35 9.05 -14.86
N GLY A 82 -9.66 10.10 -15.30
CA GLY A 82 -10.19 11.06 -16.27
C GLY A 82 -11.25 12.04 -15.76
N LYS A 83 -11.60 12.04 -14.46
CA LYS A 83 -12.52 13.00 -13.83
C LYS A 83 -11.78 14.09 -13.03
N PRO A 84 -12.21 15.36 -13.09
CA PRO A 84 -11.59 16.44 -12.34
C PRO A 84 -11.73 16.25 -10.82
N VAL A 85 -10.62 16.37 -10.10
CA VAL A 85 -10.63 16.38 -8.63
C VAL A 85 -11.30 17.66 -8.11
N LEU A 86 -10.98 18.81 -8.70
CA LEU A 86 -11.63 20.09 -8.40
C LEU A 86 -12.88 20.27 -9.27
N SER A 87 -14.04 19.83 -8.75
CA SER A 87 -15.26 19.75 -9.55
C SER A 87 -16.15 20.99 -9.46
N LYS A 88 -16.16 21.62 -8.29
CA LYS A 88 -16.89 22.86 -8.02
C LYS A 88 -16.00 23.75 -7.18
N PHE A 89 -15.90 25.01 -7.58
CA PHE A 89 -15.20 26.01 -6.79
C PHE A 89 -16.00 27.31 -6.82
N GLN A 90 -16.56 27.69 -5.67
CA GLN A 90 -17.58 28.72 -5.58
C GLN A 90 -17.29 29.72 -4.48
N LEU A 91 -17.59 30.98 -4.76
CA LEU A 91 -17.50 32.06 -3.80
C LEU A 91 -18.65 32.00 -2.79
N ILE A 92 -18.34 32.14 -1.49
CA ILE A 92 -19.33 32.26 -0.42
C ILE A 92 -19.63 33.74 -0.17
N SER A 93 -18.63 34.54 0.19
CA SER A 93 -18.78 35.99 0.34
C SER A 93 -18.76 36.69 -1.01
N LYS A 94 -19.90 37.24 -1.42
CA LYS A 94 -20.01 38.05 -2.65
C LYS A 94 -19.69 39.53 -2.34
N PRO A 95 -19.23 40.33 -3.33
CA PRO A 95 -18.96 41.75 -3.14
C PRO A 95 -20.10 42.52 -2.46
N ASN A 96 -21.35 42.23 -2.84
CA ASN A 96 -22.56 42.89 -2.32
C ASN A 96 -23.17 42.17 -1.11
N ARG A 97 -22.63 41.02 -0.71
CA ARG A 97 -23.14 40.21 0.40
C ARG A 97 -22.03 39.36 1.00
N ARG A 98 -21.30 39.97 1.94
CA ARG A 98 -20.23 39.30 2.69
C ARG A 98 -20.82 38.46 3.81
N VAL A 99 -20.14 37.35 4.11
CA VAL A 99 -20.59 36.35 5.06
C VAL A 99 -19.53 36.23 6.14
N TYR A 100 -19.87 36.73 7.32
CA TYR A 100 -19.05 36.63 8.53
C TYR A 100 -19.70 35.64 9.49
N ALA A 101 -18.88 34.86 10.16
CA ALA A 101 -19.28 33.94 11.22
C ALA A 101 -18.38 34.14 12.43
N ASN A 102 -18.96 34.09 13.62
CA ASN A 102 -18.20 34.04 14.86
C ASN A 102 -17.62 32.62 15.10
N ALA A 103 -16.77 32.46 16.11
CA ALA A 103 -16.11 31.17 16.38
C ALA A 103 -17.10 30.00 16.58
N ASP A 104 -18.22 30.23 17.26
CA ASP A 104 -19.24 29.21 17.51
C ASP A 104 -20.01 28.84 16.23
N GLU A 105 -20.40 29.84 15.46
CA GLU A 105 -21.05 29.67 14.15
C GLU A 105 -20.13 28.91 13.17
N LEU A 106 -18.81 29.15 13.21
CA LEU A 106 -17.84 28.39 12.42
C LEU A 106 -17.72 26.94 12.88
N LYS A 107 -17.79 26.69 14.20
CA LYS A 107 -17.75 25.34 14.78
C LYS A 107 -18.98 24.53 14.38
N GLU A 108 -20.17 25.12 14.49
CA GLU A 108 -21.42 24.52 14.01
C GLU A 108 -21.39 24.27 12.50
N PHE A 109 -20.85 25.22 11.73
CA PHE A 109 -20.75 25.05 10.29
C PHE A 109 -19.78 23.92 9.90
N ALA A 110 -18.65 23.79 10.61
CA ALA A 110 -17.67 22.74 10.40
C ALA A 110 -18.17 21.35 10.83
N SER A 111 -19.13 21.27 11.76
CA SER A 111 -19.78 20.01 12.17
C SER A 111 -20.91 19.57 11.22
N GLY A 112 -21.07 20.25 10.08
CA GLY A 112 -22.06 19.89 9.07
C GLY A 112 -23.46 20.46 9.34
N GLN A 113 -23.59 21.39 10.29
CA GLN A 113 -24.85 22.11 10.45
C GLN A 113 -25.03 23.20 9.39
N ARG A 114 -26.29 23.56 9.14
CA ARG A 114 -26.61 24.61 8.18
C ARG A 114 -26.33 25.98 8.79
N PHE A 115 -25.36 26.69 8.21
CA PHE A 115 -25.07 28.07 8.59
C PHE A 115 -25.84 29.07 7.72
N ARG A 116 -26.94 29.62 8.26
CA ARG A 116 -27.80 30.60 7.59
C ARG A 116 -28.22 30.12 6.18
N PHE A 117 -27.86 30.88 5.13
CA PHE A 117 -28.13 30.53 3.74
C PHE A 117 -26.99 29.73 3.07
N VAL A 118 -25.87 29.55 3.76
CA VAL A 118 -24.76 28.71 3.28
C VAL A 118 -25.12 27.26 3.53
N LYS A 119 -25.10 26.44 2.48
CA LYS A 119 -25.40 25.01 2.59
C LYS A 119 -24.39 24.33 3.53
N PRO A 120 -24.81 23.33 4.32
CA PRO A 120 -23.92 22.51 5.14
C PRO A 120 -22.65 22.08 4.41
N LEU A 121 -21.57 21.91 5.16
CA LEU A 121 -20.33 21.35 4.62
C LEU A 121 -20.53 19.86 4.33
N MET A 122 -20.28 19.44 3.10
CA MET A 122 -20.34 18.02 2.73
C MET A 122 -19.00 17.33 2.99
N PRO A 123 -18.97 16.00 3.26
CA PRO A 123 -17.71 15.27 3.41
C PRO A 123 -16.79 15.44 2.21
N GLY A 124 -15.56 15.90 2.45
CA GLY A 124 -14.55 16.17 1.40
C GLY A 124 -14.67 17.55 0.74
N GLU A 125 -15.56 18.42 1.21
CA GLU A 125 -15.51 19.84 0.88
C GLU A 125 -14.56 20.60 1.78
N ILE A 126 -13.91 21.61 1.21
CA ILE A 126 -13.08 22.56 1.95
C ILE A 126 -13.65 23.95 1.83
N VAL A 127 -13.53 24.73 2.91
CA VAL A 127 -13.91 26.13 2.95
C VAL A 127 -12.71 26.94 3.36
N PHE A 128 -12.38 27.97 2.57
CA PHE A 128 -11.36 28.94 2.91
C PHE A 128 -12.00 30.15 3.56
N VAL A 129 -11.45 30.55 4.70
CA VAL A 129 -11.92 31.68 5.49
C VAL A 129 -10.79 32.68 5.75
N ARG A 130 -11.16 33.94 6.00
CA ARG A 130 -10.22 34.99 6.41
C ARG A 130 -10.57 35.43 7.83
N PRO A 131 -9.71 35.16 8.84
CA PRO A 131 -9.93 35.63 10.19
C PRO A 131 -10.09 37.15 10.24
N LYS A 132 -10.98 37.63 11.11
CA LYS A 132 -11.23 39.05 11.33
C LYS A 132 -9.96 39.73 11.83
N GLY A 133 -9.56 40.84 11.20
CA GLY A 133 -8.31 41.54 11.50
C GLY A 133 -7.05 40.93 10.86
N SER A 134 -7.13 39.72 10.26
CA SER A 134 -6.00 39.10 9.56
C SER A 134 -6.07 39.31 8.03
N LYS A 135 -4.89 39.40 7.40
CA LYS A 135 -4.74 39.36 5.94
C LYS A 135 -4.55 37.93 5.41
N GLU A 136 -4.49 36.94 6.29
CA GLU A 136 -4.29 35.54 5.94
C GLU A 136 -5.58 34.82 5.61
N VAL A 137 -5.46 33.80 4.76
CA VAL A 137 -6.52 32.86 4.42
C VAL A 137 -6.12 31.49 4.92
N ILE A 138 -7.02 30.88 5.69
CA ILE A 138 -6.83 29.57 6.31
C ILE A 138 -8.02 28.66 6.03
N ASN A 139 -7.85 27.36 6.27
CA ASN A 139 -8.93 26.39 6.20
C ASN A 139 -9.94 26.65 7.34
N LEU A 140 -11.24 26.44 7.10
CA LEU A 140 -12.31 26.53 8.10
C LEU A 140 -11.98 25.78 9.39
N HIS A 141 -11.46 24.54 9.31
CA HIS A 141 -11.11 23.76 10.51
C HIS A 141 -9.96 24.39 11.30
N GLU A 142 -9.05 25.11 10.63
CA GLU A 142 -7.97 25.85 11.29
C GLU A 142 -8.51 27.10 12.00
N ALA A 143 -9.49 27.79 11.41
CA ALA A 143 -10.16 28.91 12.07
C ALA A 143 -10.97 28.47 13.29
N VAL A 144 -11.64 27.31 13.23
CA VAL A 144 -12.34 26.72 14.37
C VAL A 144 -11.37 26.37 15.49
N LYS A 145 -10.22 25.76 15.17
CA LYS A 145 -9.16 25.47 16.16
C LYS A 145 -8.61 26.72 16.82
N LYS A 146 -8.44 27.79 16.04
CA LYS A 146 -7.97 29.09 16.54
C LYS A 146 -9.05 29.89 17.27
N GLN A 147 -10.30 29.43 17.26
CA GLN A 147 -11.47 30.10 17.86
C GLN A 147 -11.59 31.57 17.44
N VAL A 148 -11.38 31.84 16.15
CA VAL A 148 -11.41 33.21 15.59
C VAL A 148 -12.65 33.44 14.74
N ASP A 149 -13.24 34.63 14.86
CA ASP A 149 -14.24 35.11 13.90
C ASP A 149 -13.63 35.19 12.50
N ALA A 150 -14.39 34.83 11.46
CA ALA A 150 -13.87 34.84 10.09
C ALA A 150 -14.92 35.19 9.02
N GLU A 151 -14.44 35.76 7.92
CA GLU A 151 -15.19 35.91 6.67
C GLU A 151 -15.05 34.64 5.83
N LEU A 152 -16.16 34.02 5.45
CA LEU A 152 -16.15 32.84 4.58
C LEU A 152 -15.91 33.27 3.14
N LEU A 153 -14.79 32.89 2.54
CA LEU A 153 -14.39 33.38 1.21
C LEU A 153 -14.95 32.51 0.09
N CYS A 154 -14.55 31.24 0.03
CA CYS A 154 -14.92 30.31 -1.05
C CYS A 154 -14.91 28.87 -0.55
N ARG A 155 -15.64 28.01 -1.26
CA ARG A 155 -15.70 26.56 -1.00
C ARG A 155 -15.36 25.77 -2.25
N SER A 156 -14.67 24.65 -2.06
CA SER A 156 -14.36 23.69 -3.11
C SER A 156 -14.92 22.32 -2.75
N ASN A 157 -15.34 21.55 -3.77
CA ASN A 157 -15.79 20.18 -3.60
C ASN A 157 -15.05 19.22 -4.54
N TYR A 158 -14.71 18.05 -4.00
CA TYR A 158 -14.22 16.90 -4.73
C TYR A 158 -15.32 16.29 -5.62
N GLN A 159 -15.03 15.88 -6.86
CA GLN A 159 -15.96 15.01 -7.60
C GLN A 159 -15.93 13.60 -7.00
N ARG A 160 -16.72 13.35 -5.96
CA ARG A 160 -17.19 11.99 -5.66
C ARG A 160 -18.50 11.78 -6.42
N GLU A 161 -18.70 10.57 -6.93
CA GLU A 161 -20.00 10.16 -7.44
C GLU A 161 -21.09 10.58 -6.46
N LYS A 162 -22.19 11.18 -6.97
CA LYS A 162 -23.37 11.53 -6.17
C LYS A 162 -23.76 10.30 -5.33
N SER A 163 -23.43 10.32 -4.05
CA SER A 163 -23.92 9.32 -3.11
C SER A 163 -25.35 9.71 -2.75
N MET A 164 -26.28 8.81 -3.10
CA MET A 164 -27.67 8.74 -2.65
C MET A 164 -27.79 8.49 -1.13
N ALA A 165 -27.01 9.19 -0.30
CA ALA A 165 -26.88 8.84 1.12
C ALA A 165 -27.93 9.52 2.03
N ALA A 166 -28.64 10.56 1.58
CA ALA A 166 -29.53 11.33 2.45
C ALA A 166 -31.01 10.91 2.42
N LEU A 167 -31.41 9.93 1.59
CA LEU A 167 -32.83 9.56 1.42
C LEU A 167 -33.14 8.06 1.60
N VAL A 168 -32.15 7.20 1.88
CA VAL A 168 -32.37 5.74 1.92
C VAL A 168 -31.92 5.03 3.21
N LEU A 169 -31.57 5.80 4.24
CA LEU A 169 -31.09 5.25 5.52
C LEU A 169 -32.13 4.39 6.27
N ASP A 170 -33.43 4.50 5.99
CA ASP A 170 -34.46 3.75 6.72
C ASP A 170 -34.71 2.32 6.19
N GLY A 171 -34.14 1.99 5.02
CA GLY A 171 -34.58 0.83 4.23
C GLY A 171 -33.60 -0.33 4.08
N VAL A 172 -32.35 -0.26 4.57
CA VAL A 172 -31.31 -1.29 4.26
C VAL A 172 -30.43 -1.68 5.45
N VAL A 173 -30.07 -0.74 6.34
CA VAL A 173 -29.25 -0.99 7.54
C VAL A 173 -29.94 -0.42 8.76
N LYS A 174 -30.19 -1.26 9.77
CA LYS A 174 -30.69 -0.82 11.08
C LYS A 174 -29.60 -0.94 12.12
N ARG A 175 -29.25 0.19 12.74
CA ARG A 175 -28.37 0.26 13.91
C ARG A 175 -29.15 -0.19 15.14
N TRP A 176 -28.61 -1.15 15.89
CA TRP A 176 -29.16 -1.56 17.19
C TRP A 176 -28.16 -1.27 18.29
N ASN A 177 -28.55 -0.40 19.24
CA ASN A 177 -27.79 -0.03 20.42
C ASN A 177 -28.56 -0.49 21.67
N GLY A 178 -28.54 -1.78 22.00
CA GLY A 178 -28.79 -2.27 23.36
C GLY A 178 -30.18 -2.18 24.01
N GLU A 179 -31.10 -1.28 23.64
CA GLU A 179 -32.37 -1.11 24.39
C GLU A 179 -33.59 -0.88 23.48
N THR A 180 -34.74 -1.42 23.88
CA THR A 180 -36.05 -1.07 23.27
C THR A 180 -37.13 -0.98 24.34
N ARG A 181 -37.78 0.19 24.46
CA ARG A 181 -39.21 0.34 24.79
C ARG A 181 -39.71 1.75 24.41
N HIS A 182 -40.73 1.84 23.57
CA HIS A 182 -41.79 2.86 23.63
C HIS A 182 -43.00 2.18 24.32
N PRO A 183 -43.96 2.85 25.02
CA PRO A 183 -44.41 4.25 24.90
C PRO A 183 -44.77 4.98 26.24
N LYS A 184 -45.20 6.26 26.12
CA LYS A 184 -45.88 7.17 27.07
C LYS A 184 -45.03 8.11 27.94
N GLU A 185 -45.65 9.27 28.16
CA GLU A 185 -45.16 10.54 28.69
C GLU A 185 -44.42 10.47 30.04
N SER A 186 -43.64 11.54 30.23
CA SER A 186 -43.25 12.19 31.48
C SER A 186 -41.97 11.70 32.18
N GLN A 187 -41.16 12.72 32.48
CA GLN A 187 -40.00 12.78 33.36
C GLN A 187 -38.69 12.22 32.82
N GLY A 188 -37.77 13.16 32.57
CA GLY A 188 -36.46 12.90 32.01
C GLY A 188 -35.62 11.99 32.90
N PHE A 189 -34.96 11.02 32.26
CA PHE A 189 -33.75 10.41 32.79
C PHE A 189 -32.94 9.77 31.64
N GLN A 190 -31.79 10.39 31.36
CA GLN A 190 -30.52 9.84 30.85
C GLN A 190 -30.50 8.91 29.61
N GLU A 191 -30.41 9.51 28.41
CA GLU A 191 -29.78 8.94 27.20
C GLU A 191 -28.23 8.73 27.35
N SER A 192 -27.71 8.66 28.57
CA SER A 192 -26.35 9.12 28.91
C SER A 192 -25.36 8.04 29.33
N ARG A 193 -25.33 6.86 28.69
CA ARG A 193 -24.27 5.87 29.01
C ARG A 193 -23.41 5.34 27.88
N LEU A 194 -23.89 5.27 26.63
CA LEU A 194 -23.07 4.74 25.51
C LEU A 194 -22.55 5.86 24.61
N SER A 195 -23.41 6.79 24.20
CA SER A 195 -23.03 8.00 23.45
C SER A 195 -22.18 8.95 24.29
N SER A 196 -22.44 9.07 25.59
CA SER A 196 -21.60 9.82 26.53
C SER A 196 -20.24 9.17 26.74
N LYS A 197 -20.16 7.84 26.93
CA LYS A 197 -18.88 7.11 27.03
C LYS A 197 -18.05 7.23 25.74
N ILE A 198 -18.67 7.03 24.58
CA ILE A 198 -17.98 7.16 23.27
C ILE A 198 -17.50 8.61 23.05
N ASN A 199 -18.31 9.61 23.39
CA ASN A 199 -17.91 11.02 23.29
C ASN A 199 -16.85 11.43 24.33
N GLU A 200 -16.88 10.86 25.55
CA GLU A 200 -15.83 11.02 26.56
C GLU A 200 -14.49 10.45 26.06
N PHE A 201 -14.49 9.31 25.36
CA PHE A 201 -13.28 8.74 24.76
C PHE A 201 -12.70 9.57 23.60
N SER A 202 -13.55 10.35 22.91
CA SER A 202 -13.15 11.17 21.76
C SER A 202 -12.65 12.59 22.13
N ASN A 203 -13.01 13.10 23.31
CA ASN A 203 -12.72 14.49 23.72
C ASN A 203 -11.30 14.68 24.28
N ASP A 204 -10.55 13.61 24.53
CA ASP A 204 -9.23 13.67 25.15
C ASP A 204 -8.10 13.65 24.09
N GLY A 205 -8.23 14.49 23.06
CA GLY A 205 -7.17 15.01 22.18
C GLY A 205 -6.20 14.05 21.44
N LYS A 206 -6.19 12.73 21.70
CA LYS A 206 -5.12 11.82 21.21
C LYS A 206 -5.50 10.34 21.04
N ARG A 207 -6.72 9.85 21.31
CA ARG A 207 -7.01 8.40 21.20
C ARG A 207 -8.13 8.07 20.22
N GLN A 208 -7.77 7.32 19.18
CA GLN A 208 -8.71 6.72 18.20
C GLN A 208 -9.41 5.49 18.79
N VAL A 209 -10.61 5.17 18.31
CA VAL A 209 -11.41 4.02 18.80
C VAL A 209 -10.90 2.73 18.15
N GLN A 210 -10.66 1.70 18.96
CA GLN A 210 -10.24 0.38 18.47
C GLN A 210 -11.46 -0.53 18.29
N VAL A 211 -11.53 -1.26 17.18
CA VAL A 211 -12.69 -2.06 16.81
C VAL A 211 -12.28 -3.51 16.59
N ALA A 212 -12.85 -4.42 17.39
CA ALA A 212 -12.87 -5.83 17.06
C ALA A 212 -14.16 -6.12 16.31
N ALA A 213 -14.04 -6.33 15.00
CA ALA A 213 -15.14 -6.57 14.10
C ALA A 213 -15.33 -8.07 13.87
N PHE A 214 -16.59 -8.52 13.81
CA PHE A 214 -16.92 -9.94 13.65
C PHE A 214 -18.06 -10.13 12.64
N ASP A 215 -18.04 -11.21 11.86
CA ASP A 215 -19.30 -11.80 11.38
C ASP A 215 -20.07 -12.46 12.54
N LEU A 216 -21.36 -12.72 12.33
CA LEU A 216 -22.24 -13.30 13.34
C LEU A 216 -22.37 -14.82 13.19
N ASP A 217 -22.90 -15.27 12.05
CA ASP A 217 -23.33 -16.65 11.83
C ASP A 217 -22.10 -17.46 11.36
N ASP A 218 -21.88 -18.64 11.95
CA ASP A 218 -20.68 -19.47 11.73
C ASP A 218 -19.33 -18.83 12.12
N THR A 219 -19.36 -17.63 12.71
CA THR A 219 -18.20 -16.93 13.30
C THR A 219 -18.29 -16.81 14.82
N LEU A 220 -19.23 -16.01 15.34
CA LEU A 220 -19.46 -15.89 16.78
C LEU A 220 -20.38 -17.01 17.28
N ILE A 221 -21.40 -17.36 16.48
CA ILE A 221 -22.44 -18.30 16.85
C ILE A 221 -22.72 -19.33 15.76
N ARG A 222 -23.31 -20.47 16.13
CA ARG A 222 -23.86 -21.48 15.22
C ARG A 222 -25.28 -21.85 15.62
N ASN A 223 -26.09 -22.29 14.68
CA ASN A 223 -27.46 -22.74 14.99
C ASN A 223 -27.42 -24.04 15.81
N LYS A 224 -28.13 -24.06 16.96
CA LYS A 224 -28.21 -25.26 17.82
C LYS A 224 -28.85 -26.43 17.08
N SER A 225 -29.86 -26.13 16.26
CA SER A 225 -30.65 -27.09 15.49
C SER A 225 -29.93 -27.70 14.28
N GLY A 226 -28.76 -27.16 13.89
CA GLY A 226 -28.02 -27.59 12.70
C GLY A 226 -28.62 -27.15 11.35
N PHE A 227 -29.74 -26.41 11.35
CA PHE A 227 -30.30 -25.85 10.11
C PHE A 227 -29.51 -24.63 9.64
N LYS A 228 -29.51 -24.35 8.33
CA LYS A 228 -28.85 -23.20 7.71
C LYS A 228 -29.35 -21.84 8.22
N PHE A 229 -30.63 -21.75 8.60
CA PHE A 229 -31.22 -20.56 9.19
C PHE A 229 -31.87 -20.94 10.51
N ALA A 230 -31.61 -20.16 11.56
CA ALA A 230 -32.17 -20.47 12.86
C ALA A 230 -33.68 -20.22 12.94
N ARG A 231 -34.36 -21.15 13.61
CA ARG A 231 -35.82 -21.28 13.61
C ARG A 231 -36.51 -20.42 14.67
N SER A 232 -35.80 -20.15 15.76
CA SER A 232 -36.24 -19.33 16.89
C SER A 232 -35.13 -18.36 17.34
N PRO A 233 -35.44 -17.40 18.24
CA PRO A 233 -34.43 -16.51 18.82
C PRO A 233 -33.37 -17.24 19.66
N ASP A 234 -33.70 -18.37 20.28
CA ASP A 234 -32.85 -19.18 21.16
C ASP A 234 -32.08 -20.29 20.43
N ASP A 235 -32.36 -20.50 19.14
CA ASP A 235 -31.69 -21.46 18.25
C ASP A 235 -30.28 -20.98 17.83
N TRP A 236 -29.41 -20.80 18.81
CA TRP A 236 -28.01 -20.44 18.63
C TRP A 236 -27.18 -20.97 19.79
N LYS A 237 -25.93 -21.33 19.53
CA LYS A 237 -24.88 -21.64 20.52
C LYS A 237 -23.61 -20.92 20.11
N TRP A 238 -22.69 -20.68 21.05
CA TRP A 238 -21.37 -20.17 20.70
C TRP A 238 -20.67 -21.09 19.69
N PHE A 239 -19.90 -20.50 18.80
CA PHE A 239 -19.09 -21.25 17.84
C PHE A 239 -18.19 -22.27 18.55
N ASN A 240 -17.57 -21.85 19.66
CA ASN A 240 -16.91 -22.70 20.66
C ASN A 240 -16.99 -22.06 22.06
N GLU A 241 -16.56 -22.77 23.10
CA GLU A 241 -16.61 -22.30 24.50
C GLU A 241 -15.72 -21.08 24.79
N HIS A 242 -14.75 -20.78 23.92
CA HIS A 242 -13.77 -19.70 24.11
C HIS A 242 -14.26 -18.34 23.62
N VAL A 243 -15.26 -18.29 22.73
CA VAL A 243 -15.77 -17.04 22.13
C VAL A 243 -16.15 -16.01 23.19
N PRO A 244 -16.99 -16.31 24.21
CA PRO A 244 -17.40 -15.31 25.19
C PRO A 244 -16.23 -14.78 26.00
N ARG A 245 -15.29 -15.67 26.37
CA ARG A 245 -14.11 -15.32 27.16
C ARG A 245 -13.22 -14.35 26.39
N LYS A 246 -12.85 -14.68 25.15
CA LYS A 246 -11.96 -13.87 24.31
C LYS A 246 -12.55 -12.49 24.00
N VAL A 247 -13.84 -12.42 23.64
CA VAL A 247 -14.52 -11.14 23.35
C VAL A 247 -14.58 -10.25 24.61
N LYS A 248 -14.82 -10.83 25.78
CA LYS A 248 -14.81 -10.11 27.07
C LYS A 248 -13.39 -9.65 27.46
N GLU A 249 -12.39 -10.50 27.33
CA GLU A 249 -10.99 -10.18 27.65
C GLU A 249 -10.49 -8.99 26.83
N TRP A 250 -10.65 -9.05 25.49
CA TRP A 250 -10.17 -7.99 24.61
C TRP A 250 -10.77 -6.62 24.91
N THR A 251 -12.06 -6.58 25.26
CA THR A 251 -12.75 -5.32 25.58
C THR A 251 -12.36 -4.77 26.96
N ARG A 252 -11.98 -5.64 27.92
CA ARG A 252 -11.57 -5.24 29.28
C ARG A 252 -10.16 -4.64 29.34
N GLU A 253 -9.31 -4.98 28.38
CA GLU A 253 -7.92 -4.49 28.31
C GLU A 253 -7.81 -2.98 28.07
N SER A 254 -8.81 -2.34 27.45
CA SER A 254 -8.80 -0.89 27.22
C SER A 254 -10.22 -0.32 27.12
N PRO A 255 -10.48 0.85 27.72
CA PRO A 255 -11.80 1.48 27.66
C PRO A 255 -12.14 2.06 26.27
N ASN A 256 -11.16 2.21 25.37
CA ASN A 256 -11.34 2.74 24.01
C ASN A 256 -11.64 1.66 22.96
N ARG A 257 -12.00 0.45 23.39
CA ARG A 257 -12.28 -0.71 22.56
C ARG A 257 -13.77 -0.98 22.46
N ILE A 258 -14.25 -1.26 21.26
CA ILE A 258 -15.64 -1.64 21.00
C ILE A 258 -15.73 -2.89 20.12
N ILE A 259 -16.84 -3.60 20.25
CA ILE A 259 -17.17 -4.75 19.40
C ILE A 259 -18.13 -4.30 18.29
N ALA A 260 -17.80 -4.62 17.03
CA ALA A 260 -18.70 -4.39 15.90
C ALA A 260 -19.08 -5.71 15.23
N ILE A 261 -20.36 -5.96 15.02
CA ILE A 261 -20.84 -7.13 14.28
C ILE A 261 -21.33 -6.69 12.90
N PHE A 262 -20.80 -7.28 11.84
CA PHE A 262 -21.18 -7.04 10.45
C PHE A 262 -21.72 -8.31 9.81
N THR A 263 -23.03 -8.39 9.59
CA THR A 263 -23.69 -9.65 9.21
C THR A 263 -24.59 -9.56 7.96
N ASN A 264 -24.54 -10.60 7.12
CA ASN A 264 -25.28 -10.74 5.86
C ASN A 264 -26.62 -11.48 6.04
N GLN A 265 -27.64 -10.84 6.61
CA GLN A 265 -28.93 -11.42 7.00
C GLN A 265 -29.94 -11.61 5.85
N GLY A 266 -29.67 -12.57 4.96
CA GLY A 266 -30.49 -12.87 3.77
C GLY A 266 -31.92 -13.36 4.03
N ALA A 267 -32.23 -13.80 5.26
CA ALA A 267 -33.56 -14.23 5.68
C ALA A 267 -34.41 -13.11 6.32
N VAL A 268 -33.82 -11.94 6.55
CA VAL A 268 -34.49 -10.82 7.24
C VAL A 268 -35.06 -9.84 6.21
N THR A 269 -36.35 -9.55 6.34
CA THR A 269 -37.09 -8.60 5.50
C THR A 269 -37.29 -7.26 6.20
N ASN A 270 -37.31 -6.16 5.42
CA ASN A 270 -37.62 -4.84 5.95
C ASN A 270 -39.13 -4.59 6.09
N ILE A 271 -39.45 -3.59 6.91
CA ILE A 271 -40.75 -3.13 7.42
C ILE A 271 -41.95 -3.51 6.51
N VAL A 272 -42.97 -4.15 7.10
CA VAL A 272 -44.28 -4.43 6.47
C VAL A 272 -45.36 -3.85 7.40
N PRO A 273 -46.40 -3.12 6.95
CA PRO A 273 -46.50 -1.77 6.32
C PRO A 273 -45.83 -0.64 7.17
N PRO A 274 -45.97 0.68 6.84
CA PRO A 274 -45.20 1.74 7.51
C PRO A 274 -45.36 1.70 9.03
N GLY A 275 -44.23 1.58 9.73
CA GLY A 275 -44.16 1.71 11.19
C GLY A 275 -44.07 0.43 12.01
N LYS A 276 -44.15 -0.79 11.43
CA LYS A 276 -44.00 -2.05 12.20
C LYS A 276 -42.83 -2.93 11.71
N PRO A 277 -41.91 -3.37 12.60
CA PRO A 277 -40.84 -4.28 12.24
C PRO A 277 -41.36 -5.67 11.82
N SER A 278 -40.72 -6.29 10.83
CA SER A 278 -41.09 -7.63 10.35
C SER A 278 -40.87 -8.70 11.43
N LEU A 279 -41.61 -9.80 11.35
CA LEU A 279 -41.43 -10.94 12.26
C LEU A 279 -39.99 -11.49 12.22
N SER A 280 -39.39 -11.56 11.03
CA SER A 280 -37.98 -11.95 10.85
C SER A 280 -37.00 -10.99 11.51
N PHE A 281 -37.28 -9.68 11.47
CA PHE A 281 -36.45 -8.67 12.14
C PHE A 281 -36.58 -8.79 13.67
N ASN A 282 -37.79 -8.94 14.19
CA ASN A 282 -38.01 -9.13 15.63
C ASN A 282 -37.33 -10.40 16.15
N LYS A 283 -37.30 -11.48 15.35
CA LYS A 283 -36.55 -12.70 15.70
C LYS A 283 -35.04 -12.47 15.77
N LEU A 284 -34.46 -11.75 14.80
CA LEU A 284 -33.03 -11.39 14.83
C LEU A 284 -32.70 -10.53 16.06
N VAL A 285 -33.51 -9.50 16.33
CA VAL A 285 -33.31 -8.62 17.51
C VAL A 285 -33.42 -9.41 18.81
N ALA A 286 -34.39 -10.31 18.92
CA ALA A 286 -34.54 -11.17 20.10
C ALA A 286 -33.34 -12.10 20.28
N ARG A 287 -32.76 -12.63 19.18
CA ARG A 287 -31.53 -13.44 19.23
C ARG A 287 -30.33 -12.62 19.70
N LEU A 288 -30.10 -11.44 19.10
CA LEU A 288 -29.00 -10.56 19.47
C LEU A 288 -29.05 -10.18 20.96
N LYS A 289 -30.25 -9.95 21.52
CA LYS A 289 -30.42 -9.70 22.95
C LYS A 289 -29.97 -10.84 23.85
N LEU A 290 -30.20 -12.09 23.43
CA LEU A 290 -29.73 -13.26 24.18
C LEU A 290 -28.21 -13.37 24.14
N ILE A 291 -27.61 -13.11 22.97
CA ILE A 291 -26.15 -13.12 22.77
C ILE A 291 -25.48 -12.02 23.61
N THR A 292 -25.98 -10.78 23.55
CA THR A 292 -25.39 -9.66 24.31
C THR A 292 -25.52 -9.85 25.82
N LYS A 293 -26.62 -10.47 26.28
CA LYS A 293 -26.81 -10.80 27.69
C LYS A 293 -25.72 -11.75 28.20
N GLU A 294 -25.31 -12.74 27.41
CA GLU A 294 -24.20 -13.63 27.76
C GLU A 294 -22.83 -12.96 27.67
N LEU A 295 -22.73 -11.80 26.99
CA LEU A 295 -21.53 -10.99 26.91
C LEU A 295 -21.39 -9.93 28.02
N ASP A 296 -22.26 -9.90 29.03
CA ASP A 296 -22.23 -8.91 30.13
C ASP A 296 -22.35 -7.43 29.66
N ASP A 297 -23.16 -7.18 28.62
CA ASP A 297 -23.47 -5.82 28.12
C ASP A 297 -22.23 -4.97 27.70
N LEU A 298 -21.24 -5.61 27.06
CA LEU A 298 -20.09 -4.93 26.45
C LEU A 298 -20.51 -3.83 25.45
N PRO A 299 -19.65 -2.81 25.20
CA PRO A 299 -19.86 -1.81 24.16
C PRO A 299 -19.86 -2.46 22.76
N LEU A 300 -21.04 -2.90 22.32
CA LEU A 300 -21.25 -3.68 21.12
C LEU A 300 -22.26 -3.01 20.19
N VAL A 301 -21.91 -2.93 18.90
CA VAL A 301 -22.78 -2.40 17.83
C VAL A 301 -22.99 -3.46 16.75
N VAL A 302 -24.20 -3.54 16.19
CA VAL A 302 -24.55 -4.51 15.15
C VAL A 302 -25.04 -3.81 13.89
N TYR A 303 -24.45 -4.17 12.76
CA TYR A 303 -24.84 -3.76 11.42
C TYR A 303 -25.24 -5.00 10.62
N ALA A 304 -26.46 -5.01 10.09
CA ALA A 304 -26.99 -6.14 9.34
C ALA A 304 -27.51 -5.69 7.97
N SER A 305 -27.01 -6.34 6.91
CA SER A 305 -27.58 -6.22 5.57
C SER A 305 -28.73 -7.21 5.40
N THR A 306 -29.88 -6.72 5.00
CA THR A 306 -31.13 -7.49 4.86
C THR A 306 -31.33 -8.06 3.46
N ARG A 307 -32.39 -8.85 3.25
CA ARG A 307 -32.71 -9.51 1.97
C ARG A 307 -32.85 -8.52 0.80
N LYS A 308 -32.40 -8.94 -0.40
CA LYS A 308 -32.58 -8.21 -1.68
C LYS A 308 -34.07 -8.10 -2.04
N SER A 309 -34.47 -7.02 -2.71
CA SER A 309 -35.84 -6.89 -3.22
C SER A 309 -36.18 -7.96 -4.26
N SER A 310 -37.42 -8.43 -4.27
CA SER A 310 -37.94 -9.30 -5.32
C SER A 310 -38.32 -8.46 -6.53
N THR A 311 -38.03 -8.93 -7.75
CA THR A 311 -38.46 -8.34 -9.03
C THR A 311 -39.98 -8.35 -9.22
N ASP A 312 -40.71 -9.03 -8.34
CA ASP A 312 -42.15 -9.12 -8.35
C ASP A 312 -42.79 -7.83 -7.76
N LYS A 313 -43.05 -6.85 -8.64
CA LYS A 313 -43.58 -5.49 -8.32
C LYS A 313 -44.85 -5.48 -7.46
N LYS A 314 -45.54 -6.62 -7.29
CA LYS A 314 -46.74 -6.76 -6.46
C LYS A 314 -46.47 -6.86 -4.95
N LYS A 315 -45.21 -7.07 -4.51
CA LYS A 315 -44.88 -7.20 -3.08
C LYS A 315 -44.02 -6.09 -2.48
N GLY A 316 -43.55 -5.12 -3.26
CA GLY A 316 -43.08 -3.79 -2.82
C GLY A 316 -42.25 -3.66 -1.52
N LEU A 317 -41.46 -4.66 -1.12
CA LEU A 317 -40.91 -4.76 0.23
C LEU A 317 -39.47 -5.30 0.24
N GLY A 318 -38.57 -4.60 -0.44
CA GLY A 318 -37.14 -4.89 -0.37
C GLY A 318 -36.26 -3.67 -0.60
N SER A 319 -35.00 -3.81 -0.17
CA SER A 319 -33.95 -2.81 -0.35
C SER A 319 -33.66 -2.56 -1.83
N ASP A 320 -33.42 -1.31 -2.21
CA ASP A 320 -32.92 -0.93 -3.54
C ASP A 320 -31.69 -1.80 -3.87
N ASP A 321 -31.68 -2.46 -5.03
CA ASP A 321 -30.67 -3.45 -5.44
C ASP A 321 -29.24 -2.88 -5.32
N LYS A 322 -29.08 -1.58 -5.63
CA LYS A 322 -27.80 -0.90 -5.54
C LYS A 322 -27.33 -0.71 -4.09
N LEU A 323 -28.26 -0.52 -3.17
CA LEU A 323 -27.96 -0.39 -1.74
C LEU A 323 -27.75 -1.75 -1.08
N HIS A 324 -28.49 -2.77 -1.50
CA HIS A 324 -28.23 -4.15 -1.09
C HIS A 324 -26.80 -4.55 -1.41
N GLU A 325 -26.32 -4.27 -2.63
CA GLU A 325 -24.94 -4.55 -3.05
C GLU A 325 -23.90 -3.66 -2.33
N THR A 326 -24.28 -2.44 -1.93
CA THR A 326 -23.39 -1.54 -1.19
C THR A 326 -23.16 -2.00 0.25
N TYR A 327 -24.21 -2.46 0.93
CA TYR A 327 -24.18 -2.80 2.35
C TYR A 327 -23.95 -4.28 2.64
N ARG A 328 -24.31 -5.18 1.73
CA ARG A 328 -24.03 -6.61 1.87
C ARG A 328 -22.54 -6.85 1.62
N LYS A 329 -21.86 -7.57 2.53
CA LYS A 329 -20.46 -7.96 2.32
C LYS A 329 -20.34 -8.75 1.01
N PRO A 330 -19.35 -8.43 0.14
CA PRO A 330 -18.13 -7.67 0.44
C PRO A 330 -18.25 -6.13 0.36
N GLY A 331 -19.44 -5.58 0.09
CA GLY A 331 -19.67 -4.13 0.11
C GLY A 331 -19.39 -3.51 1.48
N ILE A 332 -18.66 -2.40 1.50
CA ILE A 332 -18.21 -1.72 2.73
C ILE A 332 -19.24 -0.73 3.31
N GLY A 333 -20.50 -0.80 2.88
CA GLY A 333 -21.55 0.13 3.32
C GLY A 333 -21.74 0.09 4.83
N MET A 334 -21.73 -1.11 5.43
CA MET A 334 -21.88 -1.25 6.89
C MET A 334 -20.67 -0.65 7.63
N TRP A 335 -19.45 -0.82 7.13
CA TRP A 335 -18.25 -0.19 7.69
C TRP A 335 -18.28 1.34 7.59
N LYS A 336 -18.69 1.87 6.43
CA LYS A 336 -18.89 3.32 6.27
C LYS A 336 -19.92 3.85 7.27
N GLN A 337 -20.95 3.06 7.59
CA GLN A 337 -21.92 3.43 8.61
C GLN A 337 -21.32 3.42 10.02
N LEU A 338 -20.45 2.45 10.34
CA LEU A 338 -19.69 2.44 11.59
C LEU A 338 -18.87 3.74 11.74
N LEU A 339 -18.11 4.13 10.72
CA LEU A 339 -17.30 5.37 10.76
C LEU A 339 -18.16 6.64 10.94
N VAL A 340 -19.38 6.66 10.40
CA VAL A 340 -20.35 7.73 10.65
C VAL A 340 -20.80 7.74 12.11
N ASP A 341 -20.96 6.56 12.71
CA ASP A 341 -21.54 6.39 14.03
C ASP A 341 -20.54 6.61 15.19
N ILE A 342 -19.26 6.32 14.99
CA ILE A 342 -18.22 6.37 16.04
C ILE A 342 -17.02 7.27 15.70
N GLY A 343 -16.94 7.78 14.47
CA GLY A 343 -15.81 8.60 14.01
C GLY A 343 -14.59 7.78 13.60
N ASP A 344 -13.40 8.32 13.85
CA ASP A 344 -12.13 7.74 13.39
C ASP A 344 -11.76 6.48 14.19
N VAL A 345 -11.53 5.40 13.45
CA VAL A 345 -11.10 4.10 13.97
C VAL A 345 -9.59 3.97 13.85
N ASP A 346 -8.96 3.44 14.91
CA ASP A 346 -7.57 3.00 14.90
C ASP A 346 -7.47 1.71 14.10
N ILE A 347 -7.37 1.83 12.78
CA ILE A 347 -7.33 0.69 11.86
C ILE A 347 -6.15 -0.24 12.20
N SER A 348 -5.01 0.32 12.64
CA SER A 348 -3.80 -0.43 13.02
C SER A 348 -4.00 -1.39 14.19
N ASN A 349 -4.90 -1.07 15.10
CA ASN A 349 -5.23 -1.91 16.26
C ASN A 349 -6.66 -2.48 16.20
N SER A 350 -7.25 -2.51 14.99
CA SER A 350 -8.57 -3.07 14.72
C SER A 350 -8.45 -4.28 13.81
N PHE A 351 -9.31 -5.27 13.99
CA PHE A 351 -9.31 -6.50 13.21
C PHE A 351 -10.73 -6.94 12.87
N PHE A 352 -10.85 -7.77 11.85
CA PHE A 352 -12.09 -8.41 11.43
C PHE A 352 -11.94 -9.93 11.52
N VAL A 353 -12.90 -10.60 12.16
CA VAL A 353 -12.97 -12.07 12.23
C VAL A 353 -14.18 -12.54 11.44
N GLY A 354 -14.00 -13.48 10.53
CA GLY A 354 -15.09 -14.02 9.70
C GLY A 354 -14.83 -15.44 9.25
N ASP A 355 -15.89 -16.11 8.82
CA ASP A 355 -15.87 -17.49 8.32
C ASP A 355 -15.78 -17.54 6.78
N ALA A 356 -16.15 -16.47 6.07
CA ALA A 356 -16.05 -16.36 4.62
C ALA A 356 -14.69 -15.78 4.16
N ALA A 357 -13.60 -16.43 4.56
CA ALA A 357 -12.23 -15.99 4.28
C ALA A 357 -11.74 -16.37 2.87
N GLY A 358 -12.51 -17.16 2.12
CA GLY A 358 -12.18 -17.58 0.76
C GLY A 358 -11.20 -18.76 0.70
N ARG A 359 -11.20 -19.62 1.72
CA ARG A 359 -10.45 -20.88 1.78
C ARG A 359 -11.18 -21.98 1.00
N ASP A 360 -10.48 -23.06 0.66
CA ASP A 360 -11.10 -24.24 0.05
C ASP A 360 -12.19 -24.83 0.99
N GLY A 361 -13.45 -24.80 0.53
CA GLY A 361 -14.63 -25.21 1.30
C GLY A 361 -15.44 -24.06 1.91
N ASP A 362 -14.93 -22.82 1.91
CA ASP A 362 -15.72 -21.65 2.31
C ASP A 362 -16.83 -21.37 1.29
N PHE A 363 -18.03 -21.00 1.76
CA PHE A 363 -19.17 -20.74 0.87
C PHE A 363 -19.03 -19.46 0.03
N SER A 364 -18.12 -18.55 0.43
CA SER A 364 -17.75 -17.33 -0.29
C SER A 364 -16.46 -16.71 0.29
N ASP A 365 -15.95 -15.65 -0.34
CA ASP A 365 -14.83 -14.84 0.15
C ASP A 365 -15.25 -13.43 0.62
N SER A 366 -16.53 -13.27 1.01
CA SER A 366 -17.10 -11.95 1.28
C SER A 366 -16.47 -11.23 2.46
N ASP A 367 -15.97 -11.98 3.45
CA ASP A 367 -15.37 -11.41 4.66
C ASP A 367 -13.93 -10.99 4.42
N ARG A 368 -13.17 -11.80 3.67
CA ARG A 368 -11.82 -11.43 3.24
C ARG A 368 -11.84 -10.14 2.42
N LYS A 369 -12.70 -10.08 1.41
CA LYS A 369 -12.85 -8.87 0.57
C LYS A 369 -13.35 -7.67 1.37
N PHE A 370 -14.24 -7.87 2.36
CA PHE A 370 -14.70 -6.80 3.24
C PHE A 370 -13.54 -6.26 4.08
N ALA A 371 -12.78 -7.12 4.76
CA ALA A 371 -11.64 -6.76 5.60
C ALA A 371 -10.50 -6.08 4.81
N GLU A 372 -10.12 -6.63 3.65
CA GLU A 372 -9.13 -6.06 2.73
C GLU A 372 -9.53 -4.64 2.29
N THR A 373 -10.81 -4.45 1.96
CA THR A 373 -11.30 -3.15 1.46
C THR A 373 -11.36 -2.08 2.55
N VAL A 374 -11.58 -2.48 3.82
CA VAL A 374 -11.57 -1.55 4.97
C VAL A 374 -10.20 -1.42 5.64
N ALA A 375 -9.21 -2.16 5.14
CA ALA A 375 -7.83 -2.20 5.62
C ALA A 375 -7.64 -2.69 7.07
N THR A 376 -8.57 -3.50 7.59
CA THR A 376 -8.43 -4.15 8.90
C THR A 376 -7.75 -5.52 8.77
N LEU A 377 -6.99 -5.95 9.78
CA LEU A 377 -6.42 -7.29 9.83
C LEU A 377 -7.53 -8.35 9.80
N LEU A 378 -7.54 -9.25 8.81
CA LEU A 378 -8.43 -10.41 8.81
C LEU A 378 -7.82 -11.52 9.67
N LEU A 379 -8.55 -11.99 10.68
CA LEU A 379 -8.20 -13.18 11.44
C LEU A 379 -9.21 -14.28 11.13
N SER A 380 -8.71 -15.49 10.88
CA SER A 380 -9.54 -16.69 10.79
C SER A 380 -10.03 -17.10 12.17
N LEU A 381 -11.09 -17.90 12.18
CA LEU A 381 -11.65 -18.49 13.41
C LEU A 381 -10.59 -19.28 14.20
N HIS A 382 -9.66 -19.93 13.49
CA HIS A 382 -8.64 -20.75 14.13
C HIS A 382 -7.58 -19.89 14.84
N GLU A 383 -7.16 -18.80 14.19
CA GLU A 383 -6.16 -17.86 14.69
C GLU A 383 -6.65 -17.11 15.93
N TYR A 384 -7.96 -16.79 16.01
CA TYR A 384 -8.48 -15.99 17.12
C TYR A 384 -9.08 -16.81 18.28
N PHE A 385 -9.80 -17.91 18.00
CA PHE A 385 -10.60 -18.62 19.01
C PHE A 385 -10.08 -19.99 19.44
N THR A 386 -8.98 -20.52 18.89
CA THR A 386 -8.54 -21.92 19.18
C THR A 386 -7.10 -22.16 19.63
N VAL A 387 -6.22 -21.15 19.74
CA VAL A 387 -4.83 -21.38 20.18
C VAL A 387 -4.65 -21.15 21.70
N PHE A 388 -4.15 -22.18 22.40
CA PHE A 388 -3.47 -22.09 23.69
C PHE A 388 -1.95 -22.21 23.44
N PRO A 389 -1.09 -21.30 23.94
CA PRO A 389 0.35 -21.53 24.02
C PRO A 389 0.76 -22.06 25.40
N THR A 390 1.76 -22.93 25.43
CA THR A 390 2.48 -23.35 26.65
C THR A 390 3.45 -22.24 27.11
N THR A 391 3.88 -22.32 28.37
CA THR A 391 4.62 -21.26 29.10
C THR A 391 5.92 -20.77 28.45
N ASP A 392 6.56 -21.56 27.60
CA ASP A 392 7.78 -21.14 26.89
C ASP A 392 7.49 -20.28 25.66
N GLU A 393 6.32 -20.45 25.02
CA GLU A 393 5.87 -19.60 23.90
C GLU A 393 5.36 -18.23 24.38
N VAL A 394 4.94 -18.12 25.66
CA VAL A 394 4.48 -16.85 26.25
C VAL A 394 5.65 -15.87 26.43
N VAL A 395 6.87 -16.37 26.69
CA VAL A 395 8.06 -15.51 26.79
C VAL A 395 8.45 -14.97 25.41
N ASP A 396 8.32 -15.77 24.35
CA ASP A 396 8.57 -15.34 22.98
C ASP A 396 7.47 -14.40 22.45
N ILE A 397 6.21 -14.64 22.78
CA ILE A 397 5.09 -13.79 22.33
C ILE A 397 5.08 -12.46 23.10
N ILE A 398 5.32 -12.45 24.42
CA ILE A 398 5.41 -11.20 25.18
C ILE A 398 6.65 -10.41 24.76
N SER A 399 7.77 -11.07 24.46
CA SER A 399 8.96 -10.38 23.91
C SER A 399 8.69 -9.81 22.52
N ASN A 400 8.01 -10.54 21.63
CA ASN A 400 7.69 -10.05 20.28
C ASN A 400 6.60 -8.97 20.25
N VAL A 401 5.63 -8.99 21.18
CA VAL A 401 4.59 -7.95 21.30
C VAL A 401 5.14 -6.69 21.98
N PHE A 402 5.99 -6.83 23.01
CA PHE A 402 6.63 -5.69 23.66
C PHE A 402 7.69 -5.05 22.76
N LEU A 403 8.45 -5.85 21.99
CA LEU A 403 9.38 -5.35 20.97
C LEU A 403 8.66 -4.74 19.76
N SER A 404 7.51 -5.27 19.33
CA SER A 404 6.74 -4.64 18.23
C SER A 404 6.07 -3.32 18.63
N LEU A 405 5.67 -3.16 19.90
CA LEU A 405 5.19 -1.89 20.46
C LEU A 405 6.30 -0.85 20.61
N LEU A 406 7.50 -1.25 21.01
CA LEU A 406 8.71 -0.40 20.99
C LEU A 406 9.14 -0.04 19.56
N ARG A 407 9.03 -0.97 18.60
CA ARG A 407 9.32 -0.78 17.17
C ARG A 407 8.31 0.11 16.42
N TRP A 408 7.09 0.28 16.95
CA TRP A 408 6.11 1.19 16.33
C TRP A 408 6.26 2.64 16.80
N GLN A 409 6.72 2.87 18.03
CA GLN A 409 7.10 4.22 18.48
C GLN A 409 8.32 4.79 17.73
N SER A 410 9.19 3.93 17.18
CA SER A 410 10.36 4.34 16.38
C SER A 410 10.05 4.61 14.90
N ASN A 411 8.82 4.36 14.42
CA ASN A 411 8.41 4.65 13.03
C ASN A 411 8.03 6.12 12.78
N MET A 412 8.58 7.03 13.58
CA MET A 412 8.77 8.43 13.17
C MET A 412 9.82 8.44 12.05
N SER A 413 9.35 8.44 10.80
CA SER A 413 10.13 8.60 9.55
C SER A 413 11.57 8.06 9.61
N LEU A 414 11.79 6.83 9.13
CA LEU A 414 13.14 6.27 8.95
C LEU A 414 14.09 7.32 8.33
N PRO A 415 15.30 7.50 8.88
CA PRO A 415 16.29 8.42 8.35
C PRO A 415 16.47 8.28 6.84
N HIS A 416 16.64 9.42 6.16
CA HIS A 416 16.91 9.48 4.72
C HIS A 416 18.41 9.49 4.38
N THR A 417 19.25 9.32 5.39
CA THR A 417 20.72 9.22 5.30
C THR A 417 21.19 8.01 6.09
N PHE A 418 22.35 7.47 5.72
CA PHE A 418 23.00 6.35 6.39
C PHE A 418 24.51 6.43 6.14
N ASP A 419 25.31 6.45 7.20
CA ASP A 419 26.73 6.83 7.12
C ASP A 419 27.69 5.63 7.15
N GLU A 420 27.19 4.41 7.38
CA GLU A 420 28.00 3.18 7.35
C GLU A 420 28.01 2.56 5.95
N LEU A 421 29.09 1.86 5.62
CA LEU A 421 29.16 1.06 4.39
C LEU A 421 28.19 -0.13 4.47
N VAL A 422 27.52 -0.40 3.36
CA VAL A 422 26.53 -1.46 3.23
C VAL A 422 27.08 -2.55 2.31
N PRO A 423 27.70 -3.62 2.82
CA PRO A 423 28.45 -4.57 1.99
C PRO A 423 27.56 -5.53 1.18
N LEU A 424 26.32 -5.76 1.61
CA LEU A 424 25.38 -6.70 0.99
C LEU A 424 24.12 -5.98 0.56
N ALA A 425 23.65 -6.28 -0.66
CA ALA A 425 22.35 -5.85 -1.14
C ALA A 425 21.51 -7.02 -1.63
N VAL A 426 20.20 -6.92 -1.46
CA VAL A 426 19.20 -7.79 -2.05
C VAL A 426 18.38 -6.99 -3.06
N ILE A 427 18.33 -7.48 -4.30
CA ILE A 427 17.43 -6.92 -5.33
C ILE A 427 16.22 -7.84 -5.47
N GLY A 428 15.08 -7.35 -4.99
CA GLY A 428 13.80 -8.05 -5.03
C GLY A 428 13.10 -7.91 -6.38
N GLY A 429 12.74 -9.03 -7.00
CA GLY A 429 11.87 -9.08 -8.17
C GLY A 429 10.40 -9.31 -7.78
N THR A 430 9.59 -9.72 -8.75
CA THR A 430 8.22 -10.16 -8.50
C THR A 430 8.20 -11.26 -7.44
N GLY A 431 7.48 -11.05 -6.34
CA GLY A 431 7.38 -12.00 -5.23
C GLY A 431 8.30 -11.71 -4.04
N LEU A 432 9.25 -10.76 -4.10
CA LEU A 432 10.04 -10.36 -2.94
C LEU A 432 10.17 -8.83 -2.92
N TYR A 433 9.38 -8.16 -2.08
CA TYR A 433 9.29 -6.69 -2.03
C TYR A 433 9.86 -6.05 -0.75
N LYS A 434 10.21 -6.89 0.24
CA LYS A 434 10.83 -6.50 1.51
C LYS A 434 11.54 -7.71 2.12
N LEU A 435 12.31 -7.51 3.19
CA LEU A 435 12.89 -8.58 4.01
C LEU A 435 12.27 -8.46 5.41
N ASP A 436 11.25 -9.27 5.70
CA ASP A 436 10.42 -9.12 6.90
C ASP A 436 11.12 -9.43 8.23
N SER A 437 12.18 -10.22 8.17
CA SER A 437 13.04 -10.59 9.31
C SER A 437 14.05 -9.53 9.71
N LEU A 438 14.31 -8.52 8.86
CA LEU A 438 15.28 -7.49 9.16
C LEU A 438 14.58 -6.19 9.57
N GLU A 439 15.13 -5.54 10.58
CA GLU A 439 14.62 -4.25 11.05
C GLU A 439 15.15 -3.12 10.15
N PRO A 440 14.27 -2.36 9.47
CA PRO A 440 14.68 -1.21 8.68
C PRO A 440 15.24 -0.10 9.58
N VAL A 441 16.40 0.44 9.21
CA VAL A 441 17.09 1.51 9.94
C VAL A 441 17.20 2.80 9.15
N ALA A 442 17.05 2.76 7.82
CA ALA A 442 17.03 3.94 6.96
C ALA A 442 16.29 3.68 5.63
N LYS A 443 15.85 4.75 4.97
CA LYS A 443 15.25 4.69 3.62
C LYS A 443 15.81 5.81 2.74
N LEU A 444 16.71 5.44 1.84
CA LEU A 444 17.55 6.36 1.08
C LEU A 444 16.98 6.61 -0.32
N THR A 445 16.92 7.88 -0.73
CA THR A 445 16.62 8.27 -2.11
C THR A 445 17.90 8.82 -2.73
N ILE A 446 18.60 7.99 -3.50
CA ILE A 446 19.94 8.31 -4.03
C ILE A 446 19.80 8.72 -5.50
N SER A 447 20.26 9.93 -5.82
CA SER A 447 20.42 10.35 -7.22
C SER A 447 21.77 9.86 -7.75
N THR A 448 21.77 9.30 -8.96
CA THR A 448 22.99 8.84 -9.64
C THR A 448 23.22 9.62 -10.94
N PRO A 449 24.44 9.60 -11.51
CA PRO A 449 24.68 10.17 -12.84
C PRO A 449 23.85 9.54 -13.97
N TRP A 450 23.26 8.36 -13.74
CA TRP A 450 22.40 7.64 -14.68
C TRP A 450 20.91 7.77 -14.36
N GLY A 451 20.53 8.67 -13.45
CA GLY A 451 19.14 8.92 -13.07
C GLY A 451 18.78 8.37 -11.69
N GLN A 452 17.48 8.19 -11.47
CA GLN A 452 16.92 7.69 -10.21
C GLN A 452 16.79 6.16 -10.23
N PRO A 453 17.08 5.47 -9.12
CA PRO A 453 16.76 4.06 -8.95
C PRO A 453 15.26 3.78 -9.04
N SER A 454 14.91 2.50 -9.15
CA SER A 454 13.54 2.02 -9.30
C SER A 454 12.65 2.35 -8.09
N SER A 455 13.24 2.42 -6.89
CA SER A 455 12.59 2.84 -5.65
C SER A 455 13.62 3.42 -4.68
N PRO A 456 13.19 4.08 -3.60
CA PRO A 456 14.08 4.30 -2.46
C PRO A 456 14.67 2.96 -1.98
N ILE A 457 15.94 2.98 -1.56
CA ILE A 457 16.67 1.82 -1.04
C ILE A 457 16.42 1.75 0.47
N THR A 458 15.90 0.63 0.94
CA THR A 458 15.72 0.40 2.38
C THR A 458 17.00 -0.20 2.94
N ILE A 459 17.57 0.41 3.97
CA ILE A 459 18.68 -0.17 4.73
C ILE A 459 18.11 -0.83 5.98
N SER A 460 18.51 -2.06 6.23
CA SER A 460 18.17 -2.82 7.44
C SER A 460 19.45 -3.33 8.11
N LYS A 461 19.37 -3.73 9.38
CA LYS A 461 20.51 -4.38 10.06
C LYS A 461 20.14 -5.79 10.51
N THR A 462 21.11 -6.70 10.44
CA THR A 462 21.01 -8.01 11.10
C THR A 462 21.11 -7.86 12.61
N ALA A 463 20.78 -8.92 13.36
CA ALA A 463 20.89 -8.93 14.83
C ALA A 463 22.32 -8.63 15.32
N THR A 464 23.32 -8.99 14.53
CA THR A 464 24.76 -8.76 14.74
C THR A 464 25.27 -7.46 14.09
N GLY A 465 24.35 -6.61 13.62
CA GLY A 465 24.60 -5.25 13.18
C GLY A 465 25.06 -5.05 11.74
N LEU A 466 25.11 -6.09 10.91
CA LEU A 466 25.53 -5.95 9.50
C LEU A 466 24.48 -5.15 8.71
N PRO A 467 24.85 -4.02 8.07
CA PRO A 467 23.94 -3.29 7.21
C PRO A 467 23.66 -4.03 5.90
N ILE A 468 22.39 -4.08 5.50
CA ILE A 468 21.92 -4.72 4.26
C ILE A 468 21.00 -3.74 3.52
N ALA A 469 21.27 -3.55 2.23
CA ALA A 469 20.41 -2.77 1.34
C ALA A 469 19.35 -3.65 0.68
N PHE A 470 18.12 -3.16 0.57
CA PHE A 470 17.06 -3.76 -0.22
C PHE A 470 16.55 -2.79 -1.28
N LEU A 471 16.48 -3.25 -2.53
CA LEU A 471 15.97 -2.49 -3.66
C LEU A 471 14.88 -3.29 -4.41
N ALA A 472 13.70 -2.70 -4.59
CA ALA A 472 12.62 -3.30 -5.37
C ALA A 472 12.83 -3.01 -6.86
N ARG A 473 13.10 -4.04 -7.66
CA ARG A 473 13.47 -3.91 -9.08
C ARG A 473 12.43 -3.19 -9.92
N HIS A 474 11.15 -3.45 -9.67
CA HIS A 474 10.04 -2.91 -10.45
C HIS A 474 9.35 -1.71 -9.79
N GLY A 475 9.99 -1.10 -8.79
CA GLY A 475 9.36 -0.11 -7.93
C GLY A 475 8.50 -0.76 -6.83
N GLN A 476 8.05 0.05 -5.86
CA GLN A 476 7.28 -0.46 -4.71
C GLN A 476 5.87 -0.94 -5.10
N THR A 477 5.35 -0.43 -6.21
CA THR A 477 4.02 -0.75 -6.73
C THR A 477 4.06 -1.64 -7.97
N HIS A 478 5.24 -2.14 -8.34
CA HIS A 478 5.45 -2.96 -9.54
C HIS A 478 5.00 -2.23 -10.83
N ASP A 479 5.33 -0.95 -10.94
CA ASP A 479 4.91 -0.03 -12.00
C ASP A 479 5.88 0.07 -13.18
N LEU A 480 7.06 -0.58 -13.10
CA LEU A 480 8.06 -0.61 -14.16
C LEU A 480 8.05 -1.93 -14.94
N LEU A 481 7.93 -1.85 -16.26
CA LEU A 481 8.19 -3.00 -17.15
C LEU A 481 9.66 -3.40 -17.07
N PRO A 482 10.03 -4.67 -17.38
CA PRO A 482 11.43 -5.11 -17.38
C PRO A 482 12.37 -4.22 -18.22
N THR A 483 11.89 -3.71 -19.36
CA THR A 483 12.63 -2.79 -20.23
C THR A 483 12.84 -1.40 -19.62
N ASP A 484 11.90 -0.95 -18.79
CA ASP A 484 11.90 0.39 -18.19
C ASP A 484 12.69 0.46 -16.87
N VAL A 485 13.13 -0.69 -16.35
CA VAL A 485 13.95 -0.74 -15.12
C VAL A 485 15.24 0.06 -15.32
N PRO A 486 15.52 1.09 -14.51
CA PRO A 486 16.74 1.90 -14.61
C PRO A 486 17.95 1.18 -14.01
N SER A 487 18.37 0.06 -14.61
CA SER A 487 19.41 -0.83 -14.05
C SER A 487 20.75 -0.13 -13.79
N GLN A 488 21.16 0.83 -14.62
CA GLN A 488 22.37 1.64 -14.37
C GLN A 488 22.24 2.42 -13.06
N ALA A 489 21.13 3.12 -12.85
CA ALA A 489 20.91 3.88 -11.62
C ALA A 489 20.78 2.97 -10.39
N ASN A 490 20.12 1.81 -10.53
CA ASN A 490 20.03 0.81 -9.47
C ASN A 490 21.41 0.35 -9.00
N ILE A 491 22.24 -0.14 -9.92
CA ILE A 491 23.57 -0.67 -9.59
C ILE A 491 24.51 0.44 -9.12
N ALA A 492 24.47 1.63 -9.74
CA ALA A 492 25.29 2.75 -9.32
C ALA A 492 24.94 3.22 -7.89
N ALA A 493 23.65 3.30 -7.55
CA ALA A 493 23.22 3.67 -6.20
C ALA A 493 23.70 2.65 -5.17
N LEU A 494 23.56 1.34 -5.45
CA LEU A 494 24.09 0.29 -4.58
C LEU A 494 25.63 0.38 -4.44
N LYS A 495 26.35 0.60 -5.54
CA LYS A 495 27.82 0.81 -5.51
C LYS A 495 28.21 1.97 -4.61
N SER A 496 27.48 3.09 -4.68
CA SER A 496 27.75 4.28 -3.87
C SER A 496 27.59 4.05 -2.36
N LEU A 497 26.81 3.04 -1.96
CA LEU A 497 26.63 2.63 -0.57
C LEU A 497 27.75 1.68 -0.08
N GLY A 498 28.70 1.31 -0.94
CA GLY A 498 29.76 0.36 -0.62
C GLY A 498 29.37 -1.11 -0.81
N VAL A 499 28.29 -1.38 -1.54
CA VAL A 499 27.85 -2.75 -1.83
C VAL A 499 28.93 -3.50 -2.60
N LYS A 500 29.27 -4.68 -2.09
CA LYS A 500 30.25 -5.63 -2.63
C LYS A 500 29.60 -6.89 -3.18
N ILE A 501 28.43 -7.24 -2.64
CA ILE A 501 27.67 -8.44 -3.02
C ILE A 501 26.21 -8.07 -3.28
N ILE A 502 25.66 -8.54 -4.39
CA ILE A 502 24.24 -8.47 -4.71
C ILE A 502 23.68 -9.89 -4.82
N ILE A 503 22.62 -10.16 -4.05
CA ILE A 503 21.76 -11.33 -4.22
C ILE A 503 20.45 -10.87 -4.86
N ALA A 504 20.18 -11.32 -6.08
CA ALA A 504 19.02 -10.92 -6.85
C ALA A 504 18.00 -12.05 -6.92
N PHE A 505 16.72 -11.76 -6.65
CA PHE A 505 15.63 -12.71 -6.86
C PHE A 505 14.86 -12.39 -8.13
N SER A 506 14.46 -13.41 -8.89
CA SER A 506 13.68 -13.24 -10.13
C SER A 506 12.72 -14.42 -10.35
N ALA A 507 11.49 -14.12 -10.73
CA ALA A 507 10.54 -15.14 -11.21
C ALA A 507 10.93 -15.57 -12.64
N VAL A 508 10.84 -16.87 -12.92
CA VAL A 508 11.29 -17.43 -14.20
C VAL A 508 10.35 -18.52 -14.71
N GLY A 509 10.27 -18.66 -16.03
CA GLY A 509 9.71 -19.85 -16.67
C GLY A 509 10.77 -20.95 -16.78
N SER A 510 10.37 -22.20 -16.58
CA SER A 510 11.24 -23.36 -16.77
C SER A 510 11.27 -23.81 -18.23
N LEU A 511 12.47 -24.02 -18.75
CA LEU A 511 12.68 -24.62 -20.08
C LEU A 511 12.97 -26.11 -20.00
N GLN A 512 12.93 -26.72 -18.80
CA GLN A 512 13.35 -28.10 -18.58
C GLN A 512 12.34 -28.88 -17.73
N GLU A 513 11.99 -30.07 -18.18
CA GLU A 513 10.97 -30.93 -17.55
C GLU A 513 11.22 -31.17 -16.05
N HIS A 514 12.48 -31.42 -15.68
CA HIS A 514 12.91 -31.71 -14.33
C HIS A 514 13.01 -30.48 -13.40
N ILE A 515 12.91 -29.26 -13.93
CA ILE A 515 12.83 -28.01 -13.16
C ILE A 515 11.35 -27.64 -13.12
N ARG A 516 10.69 -27.97 -12.02
CA ARG A 516 9.24 -27.82 -11.85
C ARG A 516 8.89 -26.40 -11.42
N PRO A 517 7.65 -25.93 -11.65
CA PRO A 517 7.13 -24.78 -10.94
C PRO A 517 7.33 -24.96 -9.44
N ARG A 518 7.74 -23.89 -8.77
CA ARG A 518 8.18 -23.81 -7.36
C ARG A 518 9.57 -24.34 -7.03
N ASP A 519 10.28 -24.95 -7.99
CA ASP A 519 11.71 -25.19 -7.83
C ASP A 519 12.49 -23.87 -7.88
N PHE A 520 13.63 -23.87 -7.19
CA PHE A 520 14.58 -22.76 -7.22
C PHE A 520 15.76 -23.12 -8.10
N VAL A 521 16.31 -22.15 -8.82
CA VAL A 521 17.44 -22.37 -9.74
C VAL A 521 18.52 -21.32 -9.48
N ILE A 522 19.74 -21.78 -9.31
CA ILE A 522 20.94 -20.94 -9.16
C ILE A 522 21.72 -21.02 -10.48
N PRO A 523 21.43 -20.14 -11.45
CA PRO A 523 22.14 -20.13 -12.72
C PRO A 523 23.59 -19.72 -12.51
N ASN A 524 24.47 -20.30 -13.33
CA ASN A 524 25.88 -19.92 -13.43
C ASN A 524 26.25 -19.40 -14.83
N GLN A 525 25.33 -19.45 -15.79
CA GLN A 525 25.48 -18.91 -17.14
C GLN A 525 24.23 -18.16 -17.60
N VAL A 526 24.40 -17.24 -18.55
CA VAL A 526 23.29 -16.45 -19.12
C VAL A 526 23.43 -16.29 -20.63
N ILE A 527 22.32 -16.38 -21.36
CA ILE A 527 22.23 -15.99 -22.77
C ILE A 527 21.38 -14.72 -22.84
N ASP A 528 21.97 -13.68 -23.43
CA ASP A 528 21.33 -12.38 -23.61
C ASP A 528 20.48 -12.37 -24.89
N ARG A 529 19.15 -12.28 -24.71
CA ARG A 529 18.14 -12.09 -25.75
C ARG A 529 17.39 -10.78 -25.59
N THR A 530 17.97 -9.83 -24.87
CA THR A 530 17.50 -8.44 -24.88
C THR A 530 17.79 -7.79 -26.25
N LYS A 531 17.05 -6.74 -26.59
CA LYS A 531 17.04 -6.12 -27.93
C LYS A 531 17.98 -4.92 -28.06
N GLY A 532 18.85 -4.68 -27.08
CA GLY A 532 19.79 -3.56 -27.07
C GLY A 532 19.15 -2.17 -26.83
N ILE A 533 17.85 -2.12 -26.54
CA ILE A 533 17.14 -0.89 -26.14
C ILE A 533 17.45 -0.49 -24.70
N ARG A 534 17.88 -1.46 -23.88
CA ARG A 534 18.34 -1.25 -22.50
C ARG A 534 19.78 -0.79 -22.51
N LYS A 535 20.11 0.20 -21.69
CA LYS A 535 21.50 0.63 -21.49
C LYS A 535 22.26 -0.43 -20.69
N SER A 536 23.18 -1.13 -21.33
CA SER A 536 23.84 -2.33 -20.78
C SER A 536 25.29 -2.15 -20.33
N THR A 537 25.77 -0.91 -20.24
CA THR A 537 27.13 -0.57 -19.81
C THR A 537 27.13 0.82 -19.18
N PHE A 538 27.97 1.07 -18.17
CA PHE A 538 28.23 2.40 -17.63
C PHE A 538 29.13 3.26 -18.52
N PHE A 539 29.87 2.61 -19.42
CA PHE A 539 30.86 3.25 -20.27
C PHE A 539 30.23 3.88 -21.52
N GLU A 540 30.83 4.98 -21.98
CA GLU A 540 30.32 5.79 -23.08
C GLU A 540 31.46 6.16 -24.04
N ARG A 541 31.11 6.75 -25.19
CA ARG A 541 32.12 7.27 -26.12
C ARG A 541 33.06 8.24 -25.38
N GLY A 542 34.36 8.02 -25.53
CA GLY A 542 35.38 8.80 -24.82
C GLY A 542 35.88 8.14 -23.54
N PHE A 543 35.31 7.00 -23.10
CA PHE A 543 35.89 6.20 -22.01
C PHE A 543 35.48 4.74 -22.15
N VAL A 544 36.14 4.03 -23.07
CA VAL A 544 35.83 2.64 -23.43
C VAL A 544 36.51 1.66 -22.46
N ALA A 545 35.73 0.71 -21.96
CA ALA A 545 36.18 -0.41 -21.15
C ALA A 545 35.55 -1.74 -21.61
N HIS A 546 36.23 -2.85 -21.34
CA HIS A 546 35.73 -4.19 -21.61
C HIS A 546 35.85 -5.07 -20.36
N ALA A 547 34.76 -5.23 -19.63
CA ALA A 547 34.71 -6.10 -18.46
C ALA A 547 34.68 -7.58 -18.87
N GLY A 548 35.46 -8.43 -18.18
CA GLY A 548 35.36 -9.88 -18.34
C GLY A 548 34.01 -10.40 -17.86
N PHE A 549 33.26 -11.08 -18.73
CA PHE A 549 31.89 -11.53 -18.45
C PHE A 549 31.65 -13.02 -18.80
N GLY A 550 32.73 -13.80 -18.93
CA GLY A 550 32.62 -15.24 -19.21
C GLY A 550 31.88 -16.03 -18.12
N ASP A 551 32.01 -15.59 -16.86
CA ASP A 551 31.27 -16.10 -15.71
C ASP A 551 30.38 -14.97 -15.14
N PRO A 552 29.10 -14.89 -15.53
CA PRO A 552 28.22 -13.77 -15.20
C PRO A 552 27.79 -13.73 -13.73
N PHE A 553 27.92 -14.85 -13.01
CA PHE A 553 27.53 -14.99 -11.60
C PHE A 553 28.72 -15.44 -10.73
N ASP A 554 28.62 -15.22 -9.43
CA ASP A 554 29.67 -15.55 -8.46
C ASP A 554 29.62 -17.04 -8.05
N ASN A 555 30.58 -17.83 -8.54
CA ASN A 555 30.65 -19.27 -8.27
C ASN A 555 30.80 -19.61 -6.78
N ARG A 556 31.47 -18.79 -5.96
CA ARG A 556 31.61 -19.07 -4.52
C ARG A 556 30.27 -18.89 -3.81
N ILE A 557 29.56 -17.81 -4.13
CA ILE A 557 28.22 -17.56 -3.57
C ILE A 557 27.23 -18.63 -4.06
N ALA A 558 27.26 -19.00 -5.35
CA ALA A 558 26.44 -20.07 -5.89
C ALA A 558 26.64 -21.39 -5.12
N LYS A 559 27.89 -21.74 -4.81
CA LYS A 559 28.23 -22.92 -4.01
C LYS A 559 27.67 -22.84 -2.60
N ILE A 560 27.84 -21.71 -1.92
CA ILE A 560 27.31 -21.49 -0.56
C ILE A 560 25.79 -21.66 -0.55
N ILE A 561 25.08 -21.10 -1.54
CA ILE A 561 23.62 -21.24 -1.63
C ILE A 561 23.24 -22.70 -1.82
N ALA A 562 23.92 -23.43 -2.72
CA ALA A 562 23.66 -24.83 -2.96
C ALA A 562 23.84 -25.68 -1.68
N GLU A 563 24.92 -25.45 -0.93
CA GLU A 563 25.22 -26.22 0.28
C GLU A 563 24.31 -25.88 1.46
N THR A 564 23.80 -24.65 1.55
CA THR A 564 23.10 -24.17 2.75
C THR A 564 21.59 -24.11 2.58
N CYS A 565 21.08 -23.96 1.35
CA CYS A 565 19.66 -23.74 1.08
C CYS A 565 18.96 -24.92 0.41
N GLU A 566 19.66 -26.01 0.06
CA GLU A 566 19.05 -27.17 -0.62
C GLU A 566 17.83 -27.74 0.12
N ASN A 567 17.90 -27.79 1.45
CA ASN A 567 16.84 -28.36 2.30
C ASN A 567 16.00 -27.28 3.02
N CYS A 568 16.05 -26.02 2.57
CA CYS A 568 15.32 -24.92 3.20
C CYS A 568 13.89 -24.72 2.68
N LEU A 569 13.52 -25.42 1.59
CA LEU A 569 12.20 -25.26 0.99
C LEU A 569 11.12 -25.87 1.89
N VAL A 570 10.02 -25.15 2.05
CA VAL A 570 8.83 -25.64 2.75
C VAL A 570 7.62 -25.69 1.83
N ASN A 571 6.72 -26.63 2.11
CA ASN A 571 5.44 -26.76 1.44
C ASN A 571 4.43 -25.73 1.98
N GLU A 572 3.18 -25.79 1.52
CA GLU A 572 2.12 -24.84 1.92
C GLU A 572 1.82 -24.89 3.43
N ASP A 573 1.94 -26.07 4.04
CA ASP A 573 1.76 -26.30 5.47
C ASP A 573 2.98 -25.85 6.31
N GLY A 574 4.05 -25.35 5.68
CA GLY A 574 5.28 -24.93 6.36
C GLY A 574 6.18 -26.09 6.80
N VAL A 575 5.95 -27.30 6.30
CA VAL A 575 6.78 -28.48 6.55
C VAL A 575 7.82 -28.61 5.44
N ALA A 576 8.98 -29.19 5.73
CA ALA A 576 10.04 -29.43 4.76
C ALA A 576 9.48 -30.04 3.45
N ASP A 577 9.70 -29.34 2.35
CA ASP A 577 9.23 -29.73 1.03
C ASP A 577 10.11 -30.84 0.47
N LYS A 578 9.53 -32.03 0.28
CA LYS A 578 10.23 -33.17 -0.33
C LYS A 578 9.99 -33.26 -1.84
N LYS A 579 9.14 -32.40 -2.39
CA LYS A 579 8.71 -32.43 -3.80
C LYS A 579 9.50 -31.46 -4.66
N HIS A 580 9.77 -30.27 -4.14
CA HIS A 580 10.51 -29.21 -4.82
C HIS A 580 11.94 -29.13 -4.30
N ARG A 581 12.86 -28.68 -5.15
CA ARG A 581 14.29 -28.63 -4.82
C ARG A 581 14.99 -27.40 -5.38
N LEU A 582 16.22 -27.18 -4.92
CA LEU A 582 17.12 -26.17 -5.42
C LEU A 582 18.10 -26.77 -6.43
N HIS A 583 18.02 -26.30 -7.68
CA HIS A 583 18.89 -26.68 -8.77
C HIS A 583 20.10 -25.75 -8.84
N SER A 584 21.29 -26.31 -8.91
CA SER A 584 22.54 -25.59 -9.09
C SER A 584 23.52 -26.45 -9.87
N LYS A 585 24.62 -25.86 -10.35
CA LYS A 585 25.73 -26.63 -10.91
C LYS A 585 26.28 -27.68 -9.94
N TYR A 586 26.23 -27.40 -8.63
CA TYR A 586 26.77 -28.26 -7.58
C TYR A 586 25.84 -29.41 -7.21
N THR A 587 24.51 -29.21 -7.32
CA THR A 587 23.51 -30.24 -7.04
C THR A 587 23.18 -31.08 -8.27
N ASP A 588 23.19 -30.49 -9.48
CA ASP A 588 22.84 -31.19 -10.73
C ASP A 588 24.07 -31.62 -11.57
N GLY A 589 25.28 -31.20 -11.21
CA GLY A 589 26.53 -31.61 -11.88
C GLY A 589 26.73 -31.05 -13.29
N LYS A 590 25.93 -30.05 -13.71
CA LYS A 590 25.96 -29.44 -15.05
C LYS A 590 25.65 -27.94 -14.96
N ASP A 591 26.06 -27.18 -15.97
CA ASP A 591 25.74 -25.76 -16.03
C ASP A 591 24.23 -25.51 -16.19
N LEU A 592 23.74 -24.49 -15.50
CA LEU A 592 22.37 -24.01 -15.59
C LEU A 592 22.38 -22.62 -16.22
N THR A 593 21.75 -22.52 -17.39
CA THR A 593 21.79 -21.34 -18.25
C THR A 593 20.46 -20.59 -18.20
N LEU A 594 20.51 -19.34 -17.78
CA LEU A 594 19.36 -18.44 -17.80
C LEU A 594 19.25 -17.73 -19.16
N ILE A 595 18.09 -17.80 -19.80
CA ILE A 595 17.79 -17.00 -20.98
C ILE A 595 17.17 -15.69 -20.53
N CYS A 596 17.78 -14.55 -20.83
CA CYS A 596 17.19 -13.24 -20.51
C CYS A 596 16.60 -12.60 -21.76
N MET A 597 15.29 -12.63 -21.92
CA MET A 597 14.57 -12.02 -23.05
C MET A 597 14.15 -10.57 -22.76
N GLU A 598 13.70 -9.85 -23.79
CA GLU A 598 13.29 -8.44 -23.66
C GLU A 598 11.93 -8.25 -22.97
N GLY A 599 10.92 -9.09 -23.27
CA GLY A 599 9.54 -8.83 -22.85
C GLY A 599 8.89 -7.64 -23.59
N PRO A 600 7.76 -7.10 -23.08
CA PRO A 600 7.02 -7.58 -21.91
C PRO A 600 6.15 -8.81 -22.19
N ALA A 601 5.96 -9.17 -23.46
CA ALA A 601 5.27 -10.40 -23.83
C ALA A 601 6.13 -11.62 -23.44
N PHE A 602 5.45 -12.69 -23.00
CA PHE A 602 6.07 -14.01 -22.84
C PHE A 602 6.49 -14.59 -24.21
N SER A 603 7.33 -15.62 -24.18
CA SER A 603 7.81 -16.28 -25.38
C SER A 603 6.67 -16.91 -26.18
N THR A 604 6.80 -16.87 -27.51
CA THR A 604 6.05 -17.80 -28.36
C THR A 604 6.56 -19.23 -28.16
N ARG A 605 5.74 -20.23 -28.52
CA ARG A 605 6.15 -21.65 -28.48
C ARG A 605 7.46 -21.93 -29.20
N ALA A 606 7.64 -21.30 -30.38
CA ALA A 606 8.80 -21.50 -31.22
C ALA A 606 10.06 -20.96 -30.53
N GLU A 607 9.95 -19.78 -29.90
CA GLU A 607 11.03 -19.22 -29.08
C GLU A 607 11.35 -20.11 -27.88
N SER A 608 10.36 -20.57 -27.11
CA SER A 608 10.59 -21.46 -25.97
C SER A 608 11.32 -22.75 -26.38
N LYS A 609 10.89 -23.39 -27.49
CA LYS A 609 11.54 -24.59 -28.03
C LYS A 609 12.96 -24.32 -28.53
N LEU A 610 13.18 -23.18 -29.19
CA LEU A 610 14.51 -22.75 -29.62
C LEU A 610 15.45 -22.57 -28.42
N TYR A 611 15.01 -21.82 -27.41
CA TYR A 611 15.79 -21.56 -26.20
C TYR A 611 16.09 -22.83 -25.40
N LYS A 612 15.12 -23.76 -25.33
CA LYS A 612 15.35 -25.11 -24.79
C LYS A 612 16.40 -25.88 -25.59
N SER A 613 16.35 -25.81 -26.92
CA SER A 613 17.32 -26.50 -27.79
C SER A 613 18.76 -25.98 -27.65
N TRP A 614 18.93 -24.71 -27.24
CA TRP A 614 20.23 -24.12 -26.91
C TRP A 614 20.76 -24.53 -25.52
N GLY A 615 20.03 -25.36 -24.77
CA GLY A 615 20.39 -25.76 -23.42
C GLY A 615 19.94 -24.77 -22.34
N GLY A 616 19.04 -23.83 -22.65
CA GLY A 616 18.44 -22.96 -21.65
C GLY A 616 17.75 -23.77 -20.55
N SER A 617 18.03 -23.44 -19.29
CA SER A 617 17.44 -24.09 -18.11
C SER A 617 16.16 -23.38 -17.68
N VAL A 618 16.22 -22.04 -17.62
CA VAL A 618 15.13 -21.16 -17.22
C VAL A 618 15.16 -19.88 -18.07
N ILE A 619 14.05 -19.15 -18.11
CA ILE A 619 13.91 -17.90 -18.87
C ILE A 619 13.32 -16.79 -18.01
N ASN A 620 13.89 -15.58 -18.11
CA ASN A 620 13.40 -14.38 -17.43
C ASN A 620 13.57 -13.12 -18.29
N MET A 621 13.25 -11.97 -17.70
CA MET A 621 13.34 -10.67 -18.38
C MET A 621 14.22 -9.66 -17.66
N SER A 622 14.94 -10.03 -16.59
CA SER A 622 15.54 -9.07 -15.67
C SER A 622 17.03 -9.24 -15.37
N CYS A 623 17.65 -10.38 -15.72
CA CYS A 623 19.07 -10.60 -15.39
C CYS A 623 20.01 -9.67 -16.16
N ILE A 624 19.66 -9.35 -17.41
CA ILE A 624 20.42 -8.42 -18.25
C ILE A 624 19.62 -7.12 -18.37
N PRO A 625 20.24 -5.94 -18.15
CA PRO A 625 21.68 -5.73 -17.98
C PRO A 625 22.19 -5.76 -16.53
N GLU A 626 21.38 -6.16 -15.55
CA GLU A 626 21.73 -6.10 -14.11
C GLU A 626 23.08 -6.75 -13.78
N SER A 627 23.33 -7.99 -14.25
CA SER A 627 24.59 -8.69 -13.98
C SER A 627 25.80 -8.11 -14.72
N LYS A 628 25.63 -7.61 -15.96
CA LYS A 628 26.69 -6.90 -16.71
C LYS A 628 27.12 -5.64 -15.97
N LEU A 629 26.15 -4.87 -15.48
CA LEU A 629 26.40 -3.63 -14.74
C LEU A 629 27.01 -3.92 -13.37
N ALA A 630 26.56 -4.97 -12.66
CA ALA A 630 27.19 -5.39 -11.40
C ALA A 630 28.67 -5.77 -11.61
N ARG A 631 28.98 -6.50 -12.68
CA ARG A 631 30.35 -6.82 -13.09
C ARG A 631 31.17 -5.55 -13.36
N GLU A 632 30.63 -4.64 -14.17
CA GLU A 632 31.28 -3.36 -14.47
C GLU A 632 31.43 -2.43 -13.27
N ALA A 633 30.64 -2.62 -12.20
CA ALA A 633 30.77 -1.91 -10.94
C ALA A 633 31.67 -2.63 -9.92
N GLU A 634 32.32 -3.74 -10.29
CA GLU A 634 33.12 -4.59 -9.40
C GLU A 634 32.33 -5.12 -8.20
N ILE A 635 31.10 -5.60 -8.44
CA ILE A 635 30.21 -6.17 -7.43
C ILE A 635 29.98 -7.65 -7.74
N SER A 636 30.22 -8.53 -6.77
CA SER A 636 29.87 -9.95 -6.87
C SER A 636 28.35 -10.07 -6.98
N TYR A 637 27.86 -10.80 -7.99
CA TYR A 637 26.44 -10.88 -8.30
C TYR A 637 26.00 -12.34 -8.38
N GLN A 638 24.92 -12.69 -7.68
CA GLN A 638 24.27 -14.00 -7.82
C GLN A 638 22.76 -13.82 -7.97
N MET A 639 22.17 -14.48 -8.96
CA MET A 639 20.72 -14.55 -9.12
C MET A 639 20.18 -15.86 -8.53
N ILE A 640 19.03 -15.77 -7.88
CA ILE A 640 18.20 -16.87 -7.41
C ILE A 640 16.89 -16.80 -8.20
N CYS A 641 16.69 -17.80 -9.06
CA CYS A 641 15.54 -17.89 -9.94
C CYS A 641 14.44 -18.74 -9.30
N MET A 642 13.21 -18.25 -9.31
CA MET A 642 12.04 -18.92 -8.75
C MET A 642 11.17 -19.39 -9.90
N SER A 643 11.14 -20.70 -10.16
CA SER A 643 10.36 -21.27 -11.25
C SER A 643 8.87 -21.08 -10.96
N THR A 644 8.13 -20.48 -11.89
CA THR A 644 6.68 -20.23 -11.74
C THR A 644 5.81 -21.04 -12.69
N ASP A 645 6.38 -21.54 -13.78
CA ASP A 645 5.68 -22.18 -14.90
C ASP A 645 6.70 -22.87 -15.81
N TYR A 646 6.23 -23.52 -16.89
CA TYR A 646 7.08 -24.16 -17.90
C TYR A 646 7.23 -23.31 -19.18
N ASP A 647 7.16 -21.99 -19.07
CA ASP A 647 7.10 -21.07 -20.21
C ASP A 647 6.01 -21.52 -21.20
N ALA A 648 6.31 -21.68 -22.49
CA ALA A 648 5.33 -22.08 -23.50
C ALA A 648 5.75 -23.30 -24.33
N TRP A 649 6.72 -24.11 -23.89
CA TRP A 649 7.26 -25.21 -24.71
C TRP A 649 6.43 -26.51 -24.67
N ARG A 650 5.63 -26.71 -23.62
CA ARG A 650 4.67 -27.83 -23.53
C ARG A 650 3.52 -27.61 -24.51
N GLU A 651 3.14 -28.66 -25.23
CA GLU A 651 2.07 -28.60 -26.24
C GLU A 651 0.70 -29.00 -25.69
N ASP A 652 0.73 -29.83 -24.65
CA ASP A 652 -0.40 -30.40 -23.93
C ASP A 652 -0.89 -29.52 -22.76
N GLU A 653 -0.19 -28.42 -22.48
CA GLU A 653 -0.57 -27.42 -21.48
C GLU A 653 -0.88 -26.06 -22.13
N GLU A 654 -1.79 -25.32 -21.51
CA GLU A 654 -2.07 -23.93 -21.90
C GLU A 654 -0.81 -23.07 -21.74
N PRO A 655 -0.55 -22.10 -22.65
CA PRO A 655 0.55 -21.16 -22.50
C PRO A 655 0.50 -20.42 -21.15
N VAL A 656 1.66 -20.01 -20.65
CA VAL A 656 1.77 -19.23 -19.41
C VAL A 656 0.82 -18.02 -19.40
N THR A 657 0.03 -17.91 -18.32
CA THR A 657 -0.81 -16.75 -18.03
C THR A 657 -0.31 -16.05 -16.76
N VAL A 658 -0.70 -14.77 -16.60
CA VAL A 658 -0.40 -14.01 -15.37
C VAL A 658 -0.97 -14.70 -14.13
N GLU A 659 -2.12 -15.38 -14.25
CA GLU A 659 -2.78 -16.05 -13.14
C GLU A 659 -1.96 -17.24 -12.61
N THR A 660 -1.44 -18.09 -13.51
CA THR A 660 -0.57 -19.22 -13.16
C THR A 660 0.70 -18.73 -12.47
N VAL A 661 1.30 -17.66 -12.98
CA VAL A 661 2.47 -17.02 -12.40
C VAL A 661 2.16 -16.51 -10.99
N VAL A 662 1.06 -15.76 -10.80
CA VAL A 662 0.66 -15.19 -9.51
C VAL A 662 0.36 -16.27 -8.46
N GLY A 663 -0.27 -17.39 -8.83
CA GLY A 663 -0.55 -18.50 -7.91
C GLY A 663 0.73 -19.09 -7.30
N ASN A 664 1.71 -19.43 -8.13
CA ASN A 664 2.99 -20.00 -7.68
C ASN A 664 3.88 -18.96 -6.98
N LEU A 665 3.74 -17.68 -7.31
CA LEU A 665 4.50 -16.60 -6.69
C LEU A 665 4.27 -16.47 -5.18
N ASN A 666 3.07 -16.76 -4.66
CA ASN A 666 2.82 -16.68 -3.22
C ASN A 666 3.63 -17.74 -2.46
N ALA A 667 3.62 -18.98 -2.94
CA ALA A 667 4.43 -20.05 -2.36
C ALA A 667 5.94 -19.77 -2.52
N ASN A 668 6.35 -19.28 -3.68
CA ASN A 668 7.75 -18.88 -3.94
C ASN A 668 8.20 -17.71 -3.07
N SER A 669 7.33 -16.74 -2.81
CA SER A 669 7.62 -15.60 -1.96
C SER A 669 8.02 -16.03 -0.56
N ARG A 670 7.24 -16.94 0.06
CA ARG A 670 7.57 -17.50 1.37
C ARG A 670 8.95 -18.19 1.38
N ASN A 671 9.20 -19.06 0.42
CA ASN A 671 10.49 -19.75 0.32
C ASN A 671 11.65 -18.79 0.00
N ALA A 672 11.41 -17.73 -0.76
CA ALA A 672 12.42 -16.70 -1.03
C ALA A 672 12.84 -15.95 0.23
N HIS A 673 11.89 -15.63 1.12
CA HIS A 673 12.18 -15.05 2.43
C HIS A 673 13.04 -15.99 3.29
N ILE A 674 12.66 -17.27 3.39
CA ILE A 674 13.42 -18.28 4.14
C ILE A 674 14.85 -18.42 3.61
N ILE A 675 15.00 -18.50 2.27
CA ILE A 675 16.32 -18.58 1.63
C ILE A 675 17.12 -17.30 1.90
N ALA A 676 16.52 -16.13 1.74
CA ALA A 676 17.20 -14.86 1.98
C ALA A 676 17.71 -14.76 3.42
N GLU A 677 16.88 -15.10 4.40
CA GLU A 677 17.23 -15.15 5.82
C GLU A 677 18.39 -16.09 6.11
N LYS A 678 18.26 -17.35 5.67
CA LYS A 678 19.29 -18.35 5.88
C LYS A 678 20.61 -17.95 5.22
N LEU A 679 20.52 -17.39 4.02
CA LEU A 679 21.70 -16.96 3.28
C LEU A 679 22.38 -15.77 3.97
N ILE A 680 21.62 -14.79 4.47
CA ILE A 680 22.18 -13.66 5.22
C ILE A 680 22.96 -14.15 6.45
N GLU A 681 22.38 -15.09 7.21
CA GLU A 681 23.02 -15.71 8.38
C GLU A 681 24.39 -16.32 8.01
N VAL A 682 24.49 -17.03 6.87
CA VAL A 682 25.72 -17.69 6.44
C VAL A 682 26.72 -16.73 5.79
N LEU A 683 26.24 -15.77 4.99
CA LEU A 683 27.11 -14.84 4.28
C LEU A 683 27.72 -13.81 5.22
N GLU A 684 27.01 -13.37 6.26
CA GLU A 684 27.48 -12.32 7.17
C GLU A 684 28.90 -12.58 7.73
N PRO A 685 29.21 -13.72 8.37
CA PRO A 685 30.56 -13.97 8.88
C PRO A 685 31.62 -13.99 7.78
N LYS A 686 31.28 -14.49 6.58
CA LYS A 686 32.19 -14.55 5.42
C LYS A 686 32.44 -13.17 4.79
N ILE A 687 31.43 -12.30 4.82
CA ILE A 687 31.56 -10.89 4.40
C ILE A 687 32.43 -10.14 5.40
N LYS A 688 32.18 -10.31 6.70
CA LYS A 688 32.94 -9.64 7.78
C LYS A 688 34.42 -10.06 7.78
N SER A 689 34.73 -11.33 7.47
CA SER A 689 36.11 -11.81 7.34
C SER A 689 36.79 -11.39 6.03
N GLY A 690 36.02 -10.93 5.04
CA GLY A 690 36.50 -10.60 3.70
C GLY A 690 36.77 -11.80 2.79
N GLU A 691 36.33 -13.01 3.18
CA GLU A 691 36.45 -14.25 2.39
C GLU A 691 35.72 -14.15 1.03
N ILE A 692 34.65 -13.35 0.97
CA ILE A 692 33.83 -13.13 -0.22
C ILE A 692 33.60 -11.63 -0.49
N GLY A 693 33.25 -11.29 -1.74
CA GLY A 693 32.85 -9.95 -2.17
C GLY A 693 33.98 -9.00 -2.54
N ASN A 694 35.25 -9.40 -2.37
CA ASN A 694 36.41 -8.58 -2.74
C ASN A 694 37.09 -9.03 -4.05
N ASP A 695 36.67 -10.14 -4.64
CA ASP A 695 37.36 -10.78 -5.78
C ASP A 695 37.41 -9.91 -7.05
N LEU A 696 36.47 -8.97 -7.20
CA LEU A 696 36.39 -8.09 -8.36
C LEU A 696 37.06 -6.73 -8.16
N GLN A 697 37.52 -6.43 -6.94
CA GLN A 697 38.09 -5.12 -6.63
C GLN A 697 39.32 -4.85 -7.49
N GLY A 698 39.28 -3.74 -8.23
CA GLY A 698 40.35 -3.33 -9.13
C GLY A 698 40.33 -3.99 -10.51
N SER A 699 39.42 -4.92 -10.78
CA SER A 699 39.30 -5.60 -12.09
C SER A 699 39.05 -4.63 -13.24
N MET A 700 38.39 -3.50 -12.99
CA MET A 700 38.10 -2.49 -14.01
C MET A 700 39.25 -1.51 -14.27
N LYS A 701 40.27 -1.43 -13.40
CA LYS A 701 41.44 -0.56 -13.62
C LYS A 701 42.15 -0.87 -14.93
N MET A 702 42.26 -2.17 -15.24
CA MET A 702 42.96 -2.69 -16.42
C MET A 702 42.02 -2.98 -17.59
N ALA A 703 40.71 -2.81 -17.42
CA ALA A 703 39.72 -3.04 -18.46
C ALA A 703 39.60 -1.87 -19.45
N ILE A 704 40.23 -0.72 -19.16
CA ILE A 704 40.14 0.49 -19.98
C ILE A 704 41.01 0.37 -21.23
N SER A 705 40.39 0.55 -22.40
CA SER A 705 41.10 0.58 -23.68
C SER A 705 41.41 2.00 -24.17
N THR A 706 40.70 3.01 -23.65
CA THR A 706 40.93 4.41 -24.05
C THR A 706 42.21 4.95 -23.43
N ALA A 707 43.14 5.38 -24.28
CA ALA A 707 44.41 5.99 -23.87
C ALA A 707 44.16 7.25 -22.98
N PRO A 708 45.04 7.55 -22.01
CA PRO A 708 44.83 8.64 -21.05
C PRO A 708 44.44 9.99 -21.67
N HIS A 709 45.09 10.39 -22.76
CA HIS A 709 44.83 11.67 -23.45
C HIS A 709 43.51 11.70 -24.23
N GLY A 710 42.91 10.54 -24.52
CA GLY A 710 41.64 10.42 -25.25
C GLY A 710 40.42 10.28 -24.35
N ARG A 711 40.61 10.33 -23.02
CA ARG A 711 39.54 10.16 -22.03
C ARG A 711 38.71 11.43 -21.91
N ASP A 712 37.42 11.33 -22.21
CA ASP A 712 36.49 12.44 -22.07
C ASP A 712 36.31 12.79 -20.58
N LYS A 713 36.54 14.06 -20.22
CA LYS A 713 36.48 14.54 -18.84
C LYS A 713 35.10 14.36 -18.19
N LYS A 714 34.01 14.60 -18.92
CA LYS A 714 32.64 14.45 -18.39
C LYS A 714 32.30 13.00 -18.11
N VAL A 715 32.77 12.09 -18.96
CA VAL A 715 32.58 10.65 -18.74
C VAL A 715 33.44 10.19 -17.56
N MET A 716 34.66 10.69 -17.41
CA MET A 716 35.51 10.41 -16.24
C MET A 716 34.87 10.86 -14.93
N GLU A 717 34.23 12.02 -14.88
CA GLU A 717 33.48 12.48 -13.71
C GLU A 717 32.36 11.51 -13.31
N LYS A 718 31.62 10.95 -14.28
CA LYS A 718 30.66 9.88 -14.00
C LYS A 718 31.35 8.61 -13.50
N MET A 719 32.49 8.23 -14.08
CA MET A 719 33.23 7.04 -13.66
C MET A 719 33.75 7.16 -12.23
N HIS A 720 34.13 8.35 -11.78
CA HIS A 720 34.52 8.59 -10.39
C HIS A 720 33.41 8.34 -9.37
N TYR A 721 32.14 8.44 -9.78
CA TYR A 721 31.04 8.05 -8.91
C TYR A 721 31.09 6.54 -8.58
N LEU A 722 31.46 5.68 -9.55
CA LEU A 722 31.61 4.24 -9.33
C LEU A 722 32.98 3.87 -8.76
N PHE A 723 34.02 4.62 -9.17
CA PHE A 723 35.42 4.33 -8.91
C PHE A 723 36.18 5.56 -8.40
N PRO A 724 35.93 5.98 -7.15
CA PRO A 724 36.71 7.05 -6.54
C PRO A 724 38.21 6.71 -6.57
N GLY A 725 39.02 7.62 -7.12
CA GLY A 725 40.48 7.50 -7.15
C GLY A 725 41.09 6.53 -8.16
N TYR A 726 40.32 5.85 -9.02
CA TYR A 726 40.93 4.93 -10.02
C TYR A 726 41.70 5.67 -11.12
N TRP A 727 41.16 6.79 -11.59
CA TRP A 727 41.74 7.58 -12.69
C TRP A 727 41.69 9.06 -12.33
N PRO A 728 42.75 9.65 -11.74
CA PRO A 728 42.70 11.02 -11.24
C PRO A 728 42.34 12.04 -12.34
N LEU A 729 41.49 13.02 -12.00
CA LEU A 729 41.27 14.21 -12.82
C LEU A 729 42.45 15.15 -12.61
N ASP A 730 43.26 15.38 -13.64
CA ASP A 730 44.36 16.35 -13.56
C ASP A 730 43.81 17.76 -13.27
N GLU A 731 44.22 18.37 -12.15
CA GLU A 731 43.77 19.71 -11.71
C GLU A 731 44.38 20.85 -12.56
N SER A 732 45.39 20.57 -13.40
CA SER A 732 46.22 21.55 -14.10
C SER A 732 45.55 22.26 -15.30
N THR A 733 44.25 22.04 -15.54
CA THR A 733 43.50 22.71 -16.63
C THR A 733 42.10 23.16 -16.20
N ARG A 734 41.95 23.63 -14.96
CA ARG A 734 40.77 24.43 -14.54
C ARG A 734 40.91 25.89 -14.93
#